data_AF-A0A2T6JCU2-F1
#
_entry.id   AF-A0A2T6JCU2-F1
#
_cell.length_a   1.000
_cell.length_b   1.000
_cell.length_c   1.000
_cell.angle_alpha   90.00
_cell.angle_beta   90.00
_cell.angle_gamma   90.00
#
_symmetry.space_group_name_H-M   'P 1'
#
loop_
_entity.id
_entity.type
_entity.pdbx_description
1 polymer ?
#
loop_
_entity_poly.entity_id
_entity_poly.type
_entity_poly.pdbx_seq_one_letter_code
_entity_poly.pdbx_strand_id
1 'polypeptide(L)'
;MTDLEFYLELNQMVARRAASDHLVDVLAFVHEIADRLGDDPAFGEFVPAEFSGSATRGKQQFRIHGFTAFDESDGSVGLVVGRWLDDDEPETLMTAAVNQLSAYLETFAQEALNESLCERIVESNGAYEIAHLMQKSKARISRVRLHVISNQPLSTKFKERILQPIGDIAIELHVWDLSRLRSIYESDREREVVTVSISDFNASGIECMRATGSESIQSYLCIVPASLLADIFERYGSRVLEGNVRSFLGMKGGVNKGIRRTIQDSPHLFLAFNNGIAATAASVEVSVIDGRSFISSLVDLQIVNGGQTTASILNARKKDRLSLEGVNVAMKLTVVEATGADDLIPKIAEYANTQNKVAVADFFANHPFHRKMEEISRRLVVPSSEATRIRSKWFYERARGQYQNERLYLSEKKKQNFDLEYPAGQVINKTDLAKFDSVLSEKPQWASLGVQKNFVKFASHFEPKTSETTSSEYWTEVSPQYGDGYYQRIVAVALLWKKLEAMVSAARSDWYRGDYRAQIVAYGLAMLVHGARRSGREPDWDALWNAQAVSSELEDAMRASAILAQTVILTLPVGATNAGEWAKKDACWDRACDASQEPAPDSTWLVSRAEARYKQTEARKQGKQDDVIALQRRMLALCQSGYWAELSKWPGLHEIATEAQKMLVARASTISGFMKIGLERDWTRLSELAKSCDEAGFKRPMETSSKQL
;
A
#
# COMPACT_ATOMS: atom_id res chain seq x y z
N MET A 1 -14.77 -2.44 4.47
CA MET A 1 -14.34 -3.85 4.48
C MET A 1 -15.37 -4.65 5.26
N THR A 2 -15.73 -5.86 4.85
CA THR A 2 -16.65 -6.71 5.64
C THR A 2 -15.94 -7.24 6.89
N ASP A 3 -16.69 -7.73 7.89
CA ASP A 3 -16.09 -8.34 9.10
C ASP A 3 -15.27 -9.58 8.74
N LEU A 4 -15.73 -10.38 7.77
CA LEU A 4 -15.01 -11.57 7.29
C LEU A 4 -13.71 -11.20 6.57
N GLU A 5 -13.74 -10.18 5.68
CA GLU A 5 -12.53 -9.68 5.02
C GLU A 5 -11.50 -9.18 6.03
N PHE A 6 -11.95 -8.42 7.05
CA PHE A 6 -11.07 -7.90 8.09
C PHE A 6 -10.52 -9.03 8.97
N TYR A 7 -11.35 -9.98 9.36
CA TYR A 7 -10.95 -11.14 10.14
C TYR A 7 -9.84 -11.95 9.44
N LEU A 8 -10.02 -12.25 8.15
CA LEU A 8 -9.01 -12.95 7.36
C LEU A 8 -7.71 -12.14 7.26
N GLU A 9 -7.80 -10.81 7.09
CA GLU A 9 -6.63 -9.95 7.06
C GLU A 9 -5.90 -9.89 8.41
N LEU A 10 -6.65 -9.80 9.51
CA LEU A 10 -6.15 -9.83 10.88
C LEU A 10 -5.45 -11.16 11.19
N ASN A 11 -6.03 -12.30 10.80
CA ASN A 11 -5.39 -13.62 10.91
C ASN A 11 -4.03 -13.66 10.21
N GLN A 12 -3.92 -13.03 9.04
CA GLN A 12 -2.66 -12.93 8.32
C GLN A 12 -1.65 -12.00 9.01
N MET A 13 -2.10 -10.89 9.60
CA MET A 13 -1.24 -10.01 10.39
C MET A 13 -0.68 -10.73 11.63
N VAL A 14 -1.55 -11.42 12.36
CA VAL A 14 -1.18 -12.21 13.56
C VAL A 14 -0.23 -13.34 13.20
N ALA A 15 -0.51 -14.11 12.14
CA ALA A 15 0.35 -15.21 11.71
C ALA A 15 1.75 -14.72 11.31
N ARG A 16 1.85 -13.56 10.61
CA ARG A 16 3.14 -12.95 10.29
C ARG A 16 3.90 -12.53 11.54
N ARG A 17 3.23 -11.87 12.48
CA ARG A 17 3.85 -11.43 13.74
C ARG A 17 4.28 -12.59 14.62
N ALA A 18 3.45 -13.62 14.73
CA ALA A 18 3.79 -14.85 15.45
C ALA A 18 5.07 -15.47 14.91
N ALA A 19 5.22 -15.53 13.57
CA ALA A 19 6.42 -16.03 12.93
C ALA A 19 7.65 -15.11 13.13
N SER A 20 7.49 -13.78 13.02
CA SER A 20 8.62 -12.83 13.15
C SER A 20 9.12 -12.64 14.58
N ASP A 21 8.20 -12.61 15.55
CA ASP A 21 8.52 -12.37 16.96
C ASP A 21 8.66 -13.68 17.76
N HIS A 22 8.45 -14.84 17.12
CA HIS A 22 8.44 -16.16 17.78
C HIS A 22 7.44 -16.24 18.95
N LEU A 23 6.26 -15.66 18.75
CA LEU A 23 5.18 -15.61 19.74
C LEU A 23 4.12 -16.67 19.44
N VAL A 24 3.44 -17.14 20.48
CA VAL A 24 2.16 -17.85 20.31
C VAL A 24 1.08 -16.87 19.82
N ASP A 25 0.09 -17.38 19.10
CA ASP A 25 -0.86 -16.54 18.35
C ASP A 25 -1.61 -15.54 19.22
N VAL A 26 -2.00 -15.93 20.44
CA VAL A 26 -2.71 -15.03 21.35
C VAL A 26 -1.84 -13.83 21.77
N LEU A 27 -0.54 -14.02 21.94
CA LEU A 27 0.39 -12.93 22.27
C LEU A 27 0.69 -12.07 21.04
N ALA A 28 0.93 -12.72 19.90
CA ALA A 28 1.09 -12.01 18.63
C ALA A 28 -0.14 -11.13 18.32
N PHE A 29 -1.34 -11.66 18.55
CA PHE A 29 -2.60 -10.94 18.41
C PHE A 29 -2.71 -9.76 19.38
N VAL A 30 -2.46 -9.97 20.67
CA VAL A 30 -2.50 -8.88 21.65
C VAL A 30 -1.50 -7.79 21.29
N HIS A 31 -0.28 -8.15 20.91
CA HIS A 31 0.75 -7.17 20.54
C HIS A 31 0.37 -6.40 19.27
N GLU A 32 -0.17 -7.08 18.26
CA GLU A 32 -0.61 -6.43 17.01
C GLU A 32 -1.73 -5.42 17.26
N ILE A 33 -2.68 -5.75 18.12
CA ILE A 33 -3.75 -4.82 18.47
C ILE A 33 -3.25 -3.71 19.41
N ALA A 34 -2.43 -4.04 20.40
CA ALA A 34 -1.96 -3.08 21.39
C ALA A 34 -1.08 -1.98 20.76
N ASP A 35 -0.23 -2.32 19.79
CA ASP A 35 0.55 -1.33 19.03
C ASP A 35 -0.36 -0.33 18.29
N ARG A 36 -1.56 -0.76 17.87
CA ARG A 36 -2.54 0.11 17.19
C ARG A 36 -3.38 0.93 18.16
N LEU A 37 -3.65 0.39 19.34
CA LEU A 37 -4.39 1.08 20.39
C LEU A 37 -3.52 2.06 21.18
N GLY A 38 -2.20 2.08 20.98
CA GLY A 38 -1.29 2.93 21.77
C GLY A 38 -1.65 4.42 21.79
N ASP A 39 -2.22 4.92 20.69
CA ASP A 39 -2.67 6.32 20.57
C ASP A 39 -4.11 6.54 21.06
N ASP A 40 -4.86 5.49 21.40
CA ASP A 40 -6.22 5.59 21.94
C ASP A 40 -6.15 6.11 23.39
N PRO A 41 -6.83 7.23 23.73
CA PRO A 41 -6.81 7.80 25.08
C PRO A 41 -7.26 6.83 26.19
N ALA A 42 -8.07 5.82 25.84
CA ALA A 42 -8.53 4.81 26.77
C ALA A 42 -7.50 3.69 27.00
N PHE A 43 -6.50 3.49 26.14
CA PHE A 43 -5.54 2.38 26.22
C PHE A 43 -4.16 2.86 26.69
N GLY A 44 -3.49 3.72 25.92
CA GLY A 44 -2.14 4.23 26.24
C GLY A 44 -1.00 3.25 25.92
N GLU A 45 0.21 3.55 26.42
CA GLU A 45 1.43 2.79 26.07
C GLU A 45 1.39 1.36 26.62
N PHE A 46 1.52 0.37 25.74
CA PHE A 46 1.45 -1.05 26.09
C PHE A 46 2.80 -1.66 26.46
N VAL A 47 2.80 -2.45 27.54
CA VAL A 47 3.93 -3.25 28.00
C VAL A 47 3.55 -4.74 27.97
N PRO A 48 4.25 -5.57 27.16
CA PRO A 48 4.05 -7.02 27.12
C PRO A 48 4.34 -7.68 28.47
N ALA A 49 3.41 -8.49 28.97
CA ALA A 49 3.61 -9.30 30.17
C ALA A 49 2.67 -10.51 30.21
N GLU A 50 3.23 -11.71 30.16
CA GLU A 50 2.45 -12.94 30.27
C GLU A 50 2.54 -13.52 31.69
N PHE A 51 1.38 -13.58 32.37
CA PHE A 51 1.28 -14.24 33.66
C PHE A 51 -0.11 -14.78 33.92
N SER A 52 -0.18 -15.94 34.55
CA SER A 52 -1.43 -16.55 35.00
C SER A 52 -1.24 -17.25 36.33
N GLY A 53 -2.33 -17.36 37.09
CA GLY A 53 -2.28 -17.96 38.42
C GLY A 53 -3.65 -17.96 39.09
N SER A 54 -3.65 -18.30 40.37
CA SER A 54 -4.86 -18.37 41.20
C SER A 54 -4.83 -17.32 42.31
N ALA A 55 -5.99 -16.84 42.71
CA ALA A 55 -6.13 -15.95 43.87
C ALA A 55 -5.57 -16.61 45.14
N THR A 56 -5.02 -15.80 46.06
CA THR A 56 -4.49 -16.28 47.34
C THR A 56 -5.61 -16.89 48.19
N ARG A 57 -6.80 -16.30 48.11
CA ARG A 57 -8.01 -16.75 48.81
C ARG A 57 -9.10 -17.08 47.80
N GLY A 58 -9.54 -18.34 47.78
CA GLY A 58 -10.63 -18.81 46.94
C GLY A 58 -10.18 -19.68 45.77
N LYS A 59 -11.05 -19.85 44.77
CA LYS A 59 -10.82 -20.70 43.58
C LYS A 59 -10.68 -19.88 42.29
N GLN A 60 -10.76 -18.56 42.39
CA GLN A 60 -10.68 -17.62 41.26
C GLN A 60 -9.30 -17.71 40.62
N GLN A 61 -9.28 -17.57 39.30
CA GLN A 61 -8.05 -17.57 38.49
C GLN A 61 -7.86 -16.17 37.91
N PHE A 62 -6.62 -15.84 37.55
CA PHE A 62 -6.29 -14.64 36.81
C PHE A 62 -5.34 -14.96 35.66
N ARG A 63 -5.36 -14.09 34.65
CA ARG A 63 -4.51 -14.14 33.46
C ARG A 63 -4.36 -12.74 32.88
N ILE A 64 -3.14 -12.37 32.55
CA ILE A 64 -2.82 -11.14 31.81
C ILE A 64 -1.89 -11.49 30.64
N HIS A 65 -2.01 -10.73 29.54
CA HIS A 65 -1.08 -10.78 28.40
C HIS A 65 -0.29 -9.47 28.24
N GLY A 66 -0.61 -8.46 29.06
CA GLY A 66 0.16 -7.24 29.20
C GLY A 66 -0.57 -6.22 30.06
N PHE A 67 -0.01 -5.02 30.12
CA PHE A 67 -0.58 -3.89 30.87
C PHE A 67 -0.25 -2.58 30.14
N THR A 68 -0.83 -1.48 30.60
CA THR A 68 -0.49 -0.15 30.08
C THR A 68 0.26 0.65 31.13
N ALA A 69 1.17 1.51 30.69
CA ALA A 69 1.95 2.35 31.59
C ALA A 69 1.03 3.20 32.49
N PHE A 70 1.45 3.46 33.73
CA PHE A 70 0.68 4.28 34.66
C PHE A 70 0.61 5.72 34.16
N ASP A 71 -0.61 6.21 33.94
CA ASP A 71 -0.85 7.58 33.52
C ASP A 71 -0.91 8.49 34.75
N GLU A 72 0.12 9.31 34.96
CA GLU A 72 0.18 10.23 36.09
C GLU A 72 -0.86 11.37 36.00
N SER A 73 -1.41 11.64 34.81
CA SER A 73 -2.33 12.75 34.58
C SER A 73 -3.74 12.48 35.09
N ASP A 74 -4.24 11.25 34.92
CA ASP A 74 -5.56 10.83 35.39
C ASP A 74 -5.51 9.75 36.48
N GLY A 75 -4.33 9.22 36.79
CA GLY A 75 -4.13 8.16 37.78
C GLY A 75 -4.61 6.79 37.33
N SER A 76 -4.70 6.55 36.02
CA SER A 76 -5.18 5.29 35.46
C SER A 76 -4.06 4.29 35.15
N VAL A 77 -4.42 3.00 35.21
CA VAL A 77 -3.57 1.89 34.80
C VAL A 77 -4.40 0.85 34.07
N GLY A 78 -3.90 0.32 32.95
CA GLY A 78 -4.59 -0.68 32.14
C GLY A 78 -4.06 -2.09 32.36
N LEU A 79 -4.96 -3.07 32.40
CA LEU A 79 -4.62 -4.50 32.35
C LEU A 79 -5.21 -5.11 31.08
N VAL A 80 -4.46 -5.95 30.39
CA VAL A 80 -4.83 -6.46 29.07
C VAL A 80 -4.93 -7.99 29.07
N VAL A 81 -6.04 -8.51 28.56
CA VAL A 81 -6.19 -9.93 28.23
C VAL A 81 -6.74 -10.09 26.82
N GLY A 82 -6.17 -11.04 26.09
CA GLY A 82 -6.55 -11.37 24.73
C GLY A 82 -7.27 -12.71 24.65
N ARG A 83 -8.21 -12.82 23.71
CA ARG A 83 -8.81 -14.08 23.27
C ARG A 83 -8.67 -14.20 21.76
N TRP A 84 -7.91 -15.21 21.35
CA TRP A 84 -7.68 -15.57 19.96
C TRP A 84 -8.34 -16.93 19.67
N LEU A 85 -9.08 -17.00 18.56
CA LEU A 85 -9.56 -18.25 17.95
C LEU A 85 -9.08 -18.31 16.50
N ASP A 86 -8.54 -19.45 16.08
CA ASP A 86 -8.05 -19.67 14.71
C ASP A 86 -9.05 -20.53 13.93
N ASP A 87 -10.21 -19.96 13.65
CA ASP A 87 -11.28 -20.59 12.85
C ASP A 87 -11.39 -19.94 11.47
N ASP A 88 -11.98 -20.64 10.49
CA ASP A 88 -12.18 -20.13 9.12
C ASP A 88 -13.12 -18.91 9.06
N GLU A 89 -14.07 -18.84 9.99
CA GLU A 89 -15.05 -17.76 10.11
C GLU A 89 -15.08 -17.22 11.55
N PRO A 90 -15.34 -15.91 11.74
CA PRO A 90 -15.39 -15.32 13.07
C PRO A 90 -16.62 -15.79 13.86
N GLU A 91 -16.39 -16.55 14.92
CA GLU A 91 -17.44 -16.90 15.88
C GLU A 91 -17.85 -15.70 16.76
N THR A 92 -19.09 -15.66 17.23
CA THR A 92 -19.57 -14.59 18.12
C THR A 92 -18.97 -14.65 19.53
N LEU A 93 -18.47 -13.51 20.02
CA LEU A 93 -18.03 -13.35 21.41
C LEU A 93 -19.22 -13.26 22.36
N MET A 94 -19.45 -14.34 23.10
CA MET A 94 -20.56 -14.45 24.05
C MET A 94 -20.28 -13.69 25.35
N THR A 95 -21.33 -13.19 26.01
CA THR A 95 -21.25 -12.48 27.30
C THR A 95 -20.53 -13.29 28.38
N ALA A 96 -20.69 -14.61 28.40
CA ALA A 96 -19.99 -15.49 29.34
C ALA A 96 -18.46 -15.44 29.17
N ALA A 97 -17.97 -15.38 27.93
CA ALA A 97 -16.54 -15.28 27.64
C ALA A 97 -15.99 -13.92 28.06
N VAL A 98 -16.70 -12.82 27.77
CA VAL A 98 -16.30 -11.48 28.22
C VAL A 98 -16.22 -11.41 29.75
N ASN A 99 -17.24 -11.92 30.45
CA ASN A 99 -17.28 -11.93 31.91
C ASN A 99 -16.15 -12.78 32.52
N GLN A 100 -15.78 -13.89 31.88
CA GLN A 100 -14.66 -14.71 32.31
C GLN A 100 -13.33 -13.98 32.16
N LEU A 101 -13.11 -13.34 31.00
CA LEU A 101 -11.90 -12.58 30.71
C LEU A 101 -11.77 -11.34 31.61
N SER A 102 -12.86 -10.60 31.82
CA SER A 102 -12.86 -9.47 32.76
C SER A 102 -12.58 -9.93 34.19
N ALA A 103 -13.18 -11.05 34.62
CA ALA A 103 -12.95 -11.61 35.95
C ALA A 103 -11.49 -12.00 36.18
N TYR A 104 -10.77 -12.44 35.15
CA TYR A 104 -9.33 -12.68 35.23
C TYR A 104 -8.55 -11.40 35.56
N LEU A 105 -8.89 -10.29 34.90
CA LEU A 105 -8.24 -9.01 35.14
C LEU A 105 -8.65 -8.40 36.50
N GLU A 106 -9.93 -8.51 36.88
CA GLU A 106 -10.44 -8.08 38.19
C GLU A 106 -9.71 -8.81 39.33
N THR A 107 -9.55 -10.13 39.19
CA THR A 107 -8.85 -10.96 40.19
C THR A 107 -7.37 -10.59 40.27
N PHE A 108 -6.71 -10.33 39.13
CA PHE A 108 -5.32 -9.85 39.12
C PHE A 108 -5.19 -8.51 39.86
N ALA A 109 -6.05 -7.53 39.54
CA ALA A 109 -6.04 -6.21 40.16
C ALA A 109 -6.26 -6.31 41.68
N GLN A 110 -7.20 -7.14 42.13
CA GLN A 110 -7.44 -7.36 43.57
C GLN A 110 -6.21 -7.90 44.29
N GLU A 111 -5.57 -8.93 43.74
CA GLU A 111 -4.39 -9.54 44.34
C GLU A 111 -3.19 -8.60 44.34
N ALA A 112 -2.98 -7.84 43.26
CA ALA A 112 -1.91 -6.84 43.16
C ALA A 112 -2.08 -5.69 44.17
N LEU A 113 -3.31 -5.24 44.39
CA LEU A 113 -3.60 -4.12 45.29
C LEU A 113 -3.69 -4.51 46.77
N ASN A 114 -4.07 -5.75 47.10
CA ASN A 114 -4.44 -6.13 48.48
C ASN A 114 -3.62 -7.26 49.10
N GLU A 115 -3.05 -8.18 48.31
CA GLU A 115 -2.48 -9.45 48.82
C GLU A 115 -1.01 -9.64 48.39
N SER A 116 -0.28 -8.54 48.12
CA SER A 116 1.15 -8.55 47.76
C SER A 116 1.51 -9.51 46.62
N LEU A 117 0.73 -9.51 45.53
CA LEU A 117 0.96 -10.41 44.38
C LEU A 117 2.40 -10.38 43.85
N CYS A 118 3.09 -9.23 43.92
CA CYS A 118 4.48 -9.10 43.47
C CYS A 118 5.44 -10.08 44.18
N GLU A 119 5.18 -10.47 45.42
CA GLU A 119 6.01 -11.46 46.15
C GLU A 119 5.86 -12.88 45.59
N ARG A 120 4.79 -13.14 44.83
CA ARG A 120 4.49 -14.43 44.19
C ARG A 120 4.94 -14.47 42.73
N ILE A 121 5.45 -13.36 42.20
CA ILE A 121 5.94 -13.25 40.82
C ILE A 121 7.48 -13.14 40.88
N VAL A 122 8.17 -13.93 40.05
CA VAL A 122 9.62 -13.82 39.92
C VAL A 122 9.97 -12.48 39.27
N GLU A 123 10.94 -11.74 39.81
CA GLU A 123 11.33 -10.39 39.33
C GLU A 123 11.69 -10.32 37.85
N SER A 124 12.10 -11.42 37.24
CA SER A 124 12.41 -11.51 35.81
C SER A 124 11.17 -11.57 34.91
N ASN A 125 9.97 -11.78 35.45
CA ASN A 125 8.73 -11.77 34.70
C ASN A 125 8.16 -10.34 34.66
N GLY A 126 7.80 -9.84 33.47
CA GLY A 126 7.26 -8.49 33.28
C GLY A 126 6.01 -8.18 34.12
N ALA A 127 5.24 -9.20 34.53
CA ALA A 127 4.09 -9.02 35.41
C ALA A 127 4.48 -8.56 36.83
N TYR A 128 5.74 -8.75 37.25
CA TYR A 128 6.25 -8.25 38.53
C TYR A 128 6.18 -6.72 38.57
N GLU A 129 6.57 -6.06 37.48
CA GLU A 129 6.62 -4.60 37.38
C GLU A 129 5.25 -3.98 37.66
N ILE A 130 4.21 -4.48 36.98
CA ILE A 130 2.85 -3.96 37.18
C ILE A 130 2.29 -4.32 38.56
N ALA A 131 2.52 -5.53 39.07
CA ALA A 131 2.07 -5.91 40.40
C ALA A 131 2.71 -5.04 41.50
N HIS A 132 4.02 -4.78 41.37
CA HIS A 132 4.76 -3.92 42.27
C HIS A 132 4.34 -2.45 42.16
N LEU A 133 4.13 -1.95 40.93
CA LEU A 133 3.63 -0.60 40.69
C LEU A 133 2.25 -0.40 41.32
N MET A 134 1.32 -1.34 41.11
CA MET A 134 -0.03 -1.26 41.68
C MET A 134 0.00 -1.26 43.21
N GLN A 135 0.86 -2.07 43.83
CA GLN A 135 1.03 -2.10 45.27
C GLN A 135 1.62 -0.79 45.81
N LYS A 136 2.73 -0.32 45.22
CA LYS A 136 3.47 0.87 45.67
C LYS A 136 2.71 2.18 45.44
N SER A 137 2.00 2.26 44.32
CA SER A 137 1.26 3.46 43.89
C SER A 137 -0.23 3.38 44.19
N LYS A 138 -0.69 2.45 45.04
CA LYS A 138 -2.11 2.25 45.38
C LYS A 138 -2.86 3.54 45.72
N ALA A 139 -2.23 4.45 46.48
CA ALA A 139 -2.84 5.73 46.87
C ALA A 139 -2.93 6.76 45.73
N ARG A 140 -2.22 6.55 44.62
CA ARG A 140 -2.21 7.41 43.43
C ARG A 140 -3.11 6.87 42.31
N ILE A 141 -3.49 5.60 42.37
CA ILE A 141 -4.33 4.97 41.35
C ILE A 141 -5.78 5.35 41.62
N SER A 142 -6.38 6.10 40.69
CA SER A 142 -7.79 6.48 40.74
C SER A 142 -8.68 5.42 40.08
N ARG A 143 -8.13 4.74 39.06
CA ARG A 143 -8.89 3.85 38.18
C ARG A 143 -8.04 2.73 37.57
N VAL A 144 -8.61 1.54 37.45
CA VAL A 144 -8.05 0.42 36.68
C VAL A 144 -8.92 0.16 35.45
N ARG A 145 -8.32 0.20 34.26
CA ARG A 145 -8.97 -0.09 32.99
C ARG A 145 -8.70 -1.55 32.60
N LEU A 146 -9.74 -2.32 32.34
CA LEU A 146 -9.66 -3.73 31.95
C LEU A 146 -9.89 -3.83 30.45
N HIS A 147 -8.86 -4.17 29.69
CA HIS A 147 -8.94 -4.32 28.24
C HIS A 147 -9.09 -5.79 27.87
N VAL A 148 -10.25 -6.14 27.30
CA VAL A 148 -10.53 -7.46 26.73
C VAL A 148 -10.44 -7.34 25.21
N ILE A 149 -9.45 -7.97 24.61
CA ILE A 149 -9.21 -7.93 23.16
C ILE A 149 -9.63 -9.26 22.54
N SER A 150 -10.44 -9.25 21.48
CA SER A 150 -10.84 -10.48 20.78
C SER A 150 -11.03 -10.29 19.28
N ASN A 151 -10.65 -11.31 18.50
CA ASN A 151 -10.89 -11.37 17.05
C ASN A 151 -12.32 -11.83 16.71
N GLN A 152 -13.22 -11.89 17.69
CA GLN A 152 -14.60 -12.30 17.56
C GLN A 152 -15.54 -11.07 17.61
N PRO A 153 -16.59 -10.99 16.79
CA PRO A 153 -17.60 -9.93 16.88
C PRO A 153 -18.43 -10.06 18.16
N LEU A 154 -18.72 -8.95 18.84
CA LEU A 154 -19.46 -8.96 20.09
C LEU A 154 -20.94 -9.32 19.88
N SER A 155 -21.48 -10.17 20.76
CA SER A 155 -22.90 -10.51 20.72
C SER A 155 -23.79 -9.28 20.85
N THR A 156 -24.81 -9.15 20.00
CA THR A 156 -25.83 -8.09 20.08
C THR A 156 -26.65 -8.12 21.38
N LYS A 157 -26.61 -9.23 22.12
CA LYS A 157 -27.26 -9.39 23.44
C LYS A 157 -26.35 -9.00 24.60
N PHE A 158 -25.10 -8.64 24.34
CA PHE A 158 -24.16 -8.21 25.36
C PHE A 158 -24.70 -6.95 26.06
N LYS A 159 -24.69 -7.00 27.39
CA LYS A 159 -24.93 -5.85 28.24
C LYS A 159 -23.73 -5.72 29.14
N GLU A 160 -23.11 -4.55 29.09
CA GLU A 160 -21.97 -4.26 29.94
C GLU A 160 -22.39 -4.33 31.41
N ARG A 161 -21.61 -5.06 32.20
CA ARG A 161 -21.86 -5.22 33.62
C ARG A 161 -21.20 -4.06 34.37
N ILE A 162 -21.93 -3.50 35.32
CA ILE A 162 -21.37 -2.53 36.26
C ILE A 162 -20.35 -3.27 37.16
N LEU A 163 -19.08 -2.90 37.03
CA LEU A 163 -18.00 -3.44 37.87
C LEU A 163 -17.96 -2.73 39.21
N GLN A 164 -17.70 -3.48 40.28
CA GLN A 164 -17.57 -2.94 41.63
C GLN A 164 -16.15 -2.39 41.82
N PRO A 165 -16.00 -1.22 42.47
CA PRO A 165 -14.67 -0.66 42.75
C PRO A 165 -13.88 -1.55 43.72
N ILE A 166 -12.54 -1.49 43.65
CA ILE A 166 -11.65 -2.13 44.63
C ILE A 166 -11.23 -1.07 45.65
N GLY A 167 -11.91 -1.04 46.79
CA GLY A 167 -11.78 0.07 47.73
C GLY A 167 -12.32 1.35 47.09
N ASP A 168 -11.49 2.39 47.03
CA ASP A 168 -11.82 3.68 46.40
C ASP A 168 -11.43 3.76 44.91
N ILE A 169 -10.90 2.66 44.33
CA ILE A 169 -10.38 2.63 42.97
C ILE A 169 -11.48 2.15 42.00
N ALA A 170 -11.83 3.00 41.03
CA ALA A 170 -12.83 2.67 40.01
C ALA A 170 -12.32 1.58 39.04
N ILE A 171 -13.21 0.73 38.53
CA ILE A 171 -12.89 -0.25 37.49
C ILE A 171 -13.73 0.02 36.25
N GLU A 172 -13.08 0.07 35.10
CA GLU A 172 -13.74 0.22 33.79
C GLU A 172 -13.41 -0.96 32.88
N LEU A 173 -14.38 -1.39 32.08
CA LEU A 173 -14.21 -2.46 31.12
C LEU A 173 -14.19 -1.88 29.70
N HIS A 174 -13.18 -2.23 28.94
CA HIS A 174 -13.10 -1.91 27.51
C HIS A 174 -13.00 -3.21 26.73
N VAL A 175 -14.07 -3.53 26.00
CA VAL A 175 -14.08 -4.66 25.06
C VAL A 175 -13.68 -4.14 23.69
N TRP A 176 -12.63 -4.74 23.12
CA TRP A 176 -12.15 -4.52 21.77
C TRP A 176 -12.48 -5.76 20.95
N ASP A 177 -13.67 -5.77 20.37
CA ASP A 177 -14.18 -6.86 19.53
C ASP A 177 -13.81 -6.65 18.06
N LEU A 178 -14.08 -7.65 17.21
CA LEU A 178 -13.72 -7.59 15.79
C LEU A 178 -14.24 -6.34 15.09
N SER A 179 -15.48 -5.93 15.35
CA SER A 179 -16.10 -4.79 14.68
C SER A 179 -15.46 -3.45 15.11
N ARG A 180 -15.11 -3.29 16.39
CA ARG A 180 -14.38 -2.11 16.88
C ARG A 180 -12.95 -2.09 16.37
N LEU A 181 -12.27 -3.22 16.35
CA LEU A 181 -10.94 -3.35 15.76
C LEU A 181 -10.95 -2.96 14.29
N ARG A 182 -11.92 -3.45 13.49
CA ARG A 182 -12.04 -3.04 12.08
C ARG A 182 -12.15 -1.53 11.93
N SER A 183 -12.98 -0.89 12.74
CA SER A 183 -13.23 0.56 12.65
C SER A 183 -11.94 1.36 12.84
N ILE A 184 -11.07 0.93 13.76
CA ILE A 184 -9.76 1.54 14.01
C ILE A 184 -8.85 1.35 12.80
N TYR A 185 -8.81 0.13 12.25
CA TYR A 185 -8.00 -0.18 11.06
C TYR A 185 -8.49 0.48 9.77
N GLU A 186 -9.79 0.79 9.65
CA GLU A 186 -10.35 1.49 8.49
C GLU A 186 -10.07 2.99 8.54
N SER A 187 -10.15 3.62 9.72
CA SER A 187 -9.86 5.05 9.87
C SER A 187 -8.42 5.42 9.51
N ASP A 188 -7.48 4.49 9.66
CA ASP A 188 -6.05 4.68 9.42
C ASP A 188 -5.64 4.38 7.96
N ARG A 189 -6.55 3.85 7.13
CA ARG A 189 -6.28 3.45 5.73
C ARG A 189 -6.62 4.52 4.69
N GLU A 190 -7.32 5.57 5.06
CA GLU A 190 -7.55 6.70 4.16
C GLU A 190 -6.24 7.48 4.01
N ARG A 191 -5.93 7.94 2.79
CA ARG A 191 -4.70 8.68 2.49
C ARG A 191 -4.67 9.95 3.33
N GLU A 192 -4.06 9.89 4.51
CA GLU A 192 -3.84 11.06 5.35
C GLU A 192 -3.00 12.06 4.57
N VAL A 193 -3.57 13.24 4.36
CA VAL A 193 -2.85 14.42 3.87
C VAL A 193 -1.66 14.67 4.79
N VAL A 194 -0.44 14.61 4.25
CA VAL A 194 0.77 14.84 5.04
C VAL A 194 0.85 16.31 5.38
N THR A 195 0.47 16.66 6.61
CA THR A 195 0.67 18.01 7.16
C THR A 195 1.93 18.02 8.00
N VAL A 196 2.91 18.82 7.58
CA VAL A 196 4.21 18.97 8.23
C VAL A 196 4.24 20.30 8.95
N SER A 197 4.08 20.28 10.27
CA SER A 197 4.37 21.43 11.13
C SER A 197 5.86 21.44 11.46
N ILE A 198 6.58 22.52 11.15
CA ILE A 198 8.03 22.58 11.35
C ILE A 198 8.41 22.63 12.84
N SER A 199 7.52 23.14 13.68
CA SER A 199 7.72 23.17 15.14
C SER A 199 7.78 21.77 15.76
N ASP A 200 7.11 20.78 15.17
CA ASP A 200 7.12 19.38 15.63
C ASP A 200 8.53 18.76 15.62
N PHE A 201 9.44 19.36 14.83
CA PHE A 201 10.82 18.91 14.65
C PHE A 201 11.82 19.80 15.41
N ASN A 202 11.36 20.57 16.40
CA ASN A 202 12.16 21.53 17.15
C ASN A 202 12.89 22.56 16.26
N ALA A 203 12.31 22.88 15.11
CA ALA A 203 12.84 23.87 14.17
C ALA A 203 11.97 25.13 14.16
N SER A 204 12.60 26.29 14.03
CA SER A 204 11.91 27.59 14.00
C SER A 204 11.21 27.91 12.67
N GLY A 205 11.48 27.12 11.64
CA GLY A 205 10.93 27.27 10.29
C GLY A 205 11.97 26.98 9.20
N ILE A 206 11.52 26.84 7.95
CA ILE A 206 12.42 26.70 6.80
C ILE A 206 12.61 28.08 6.17
N GLU A 207 13.84 28.60 6.18
CA GLU A 207 14.15 29.87 5.52
C GLU A 207 13.81 29.80 4.03
N CYS A 208 13.04 30.78 3.56
CA CYS A 208 12.52 30.80 2.20
C CYS A 208 12.54 32.20 1.59
N MET A 209 12.62 32.23 0.27
CA MET A 209 12.43 33.42 -0.55
C MET A 209 11.33 33.13 -1.57
N ARG A 210 10.33 34.00 -1.64
CA ARG A 210 9.30 33.93 -2.68
C ARG A 210 9.93 34.32 -4.01
N ALA A 211 9.99 33.37 -4.96
CA ALA A 211 10.68 33.55 -6.23
C ALA A 211 9.77 34.14 -7.31
N THR A 212 8.54 33.65 -7.44
CA THR A 212 7.52 34.11 -8.41
C THR A 212 6.12 33.70 -7.94
N GLY A 213 5.08 34.40 -8.41
CA GLY A 213 3.71 33.89 -8.33
C GLY A 213 2.71 34.63 -9.21
N SER A 214 1.87 33.87 -9.90
CA SER A 214 0.53 34.30 -10.34
C SER A 214 -0.46 34.05 -9.20
N GLU A 215 -1.74 34.41 -9.36
CA GLU A 215 -2.78 34.06 -8.38
C GLU A 215 -2.95 32.54 -8.19
N SER A 216 -2.50 31.72 -9.14
CA SER A 216 -2.72 30.27 -9.18
C SER A 216 -1.50 29.40 -8.81
N ILE A 217 -0.27 29.94 -8.84
CA ILE A 217 0.95 29.18 -8.54
C ILE A 217 1.90 30.07 -7.75
N GLN A 218 2.34 29.61 -6.58
CA GLN A 218 3.37 30.28 -5.78
C GLN A 218 4.62 29.42 -5.71
N SER A 219 5.79 30.02 -5.99
CA SER A 219 7.07 29.32 -5.93
C SER A 219 7.98 29.92 -4.87
N TYR A 220 8.58 29.06 -4.06
CA TYR A 220 9.54 29.40 -3.02
C TYR A 220 10.87 28.70 -3.28
N LEU A 221 11.95 29.43 -3.09
CA LEU A 221 13.30 28.87 -2.97
C LEU A 221 13.62 28.80 -1.49
N CYS A 222 13.94 27.61 -1.01
CA CYS A 222 14.12 27.35 0.41
C CYS A 222 15.51 26.76 0.67
N ILE A 223 16.06 27.05 1.85
CA ILE A 223 17.26 26.42 2.37
C ILE A 223 16.83 25.51 3.50
N VAL A 224 16.84 24.20 3.25
CA VAL A 224 16.37 23.19 4.20
C VAL A 224 17.57 22.55 4.90
N PRO A 225 17.67 22.63 6.24
CA PRO A 225 18.66 21.85 6.98
C PRO A 225 18.47 20.36 6.70
N ALA A 226 19.57 19.65 6.41
CA ALA A 226 19.50 18.24 6.08
C ALA A 226 18.97 17.37 7.24
N SER A 227 19.21 17.79 8.49
CA SER A 227 18.62 17.17 9.68
C SER A 227 17.09 17.19 9.64
N LEU A 228 16.50 18.37 9.43
CA LEU A 228 15.06 18.55 9.32
C LEU A 228 14.47 17.74 8.15
N LEU A 229 15.13 17.76 6.98
CA LEU A 229 14.69 16.96 5.83
C LEU A 229 14.71 15.46 6.14
N ALA A 230 15.71 15.00 6.88
CA ALA A 230 15.81 13.61 7.31
C ALA A 230 14.74 13.25 8.35
N ASP A 231 14.39 14.15 9.27
CA ASP A 231 13.33 13.93 10.27
C ASP A 231 11.95 13.86 9.64
N ILE A 232 11.63 14.78 8.72
CA ILE A 232 10.39 14.74 7.94
C ILE A 232 10.29 13.41 7.20
N PHE A 233 11.37 13.00 6.54
CA PHE A 233 11.37 11.77 5.77
C PHE A 233 11.37 10.50 6.63
N GLU A 234 11.94 10.55 7.83
CA GLU A 234 11.87 9.46 8.81
C GLU A 234 10.46 9.26 9.37
N ARG A 235 9.72 10.36 9.63
CA ARG A 235 8.35 10.32 10.16
C ARG A 235 7.35 9.87 9.10
N TYR A 236 7.40 10.45 7.90
CA TYR A 236 6.38 10.23 6.87
C TYR A 236 6.78 9.23 5.77
N GLY A 237 8.04 8.84 5.68
CA GLY A 237 8.51 7.78 4.77
C GLY A 237 8.23 8.06 3.30
N SER A 238 7.79 7.02 2.57
CA SER A 238 7.47 7.12 1.14
C SER A 238 6.26 8.01 0.82
N ARG A 239 5.43 8.38 1.82
CA ARG A 239 4.24 9.22 1.63
C ARG A 239 4.58 10.60 1.05
N VAL A 240 5.74 11.17 1.45
CA VAL A 240 6.24 12.43 0.88
C VAL A 240 6.96 12.26 -0.46
N LEU A 241 7.07 11.03 -0.98
CA LEU A 241 7.68 10.72 -2.28
C LEU A 241 6.65 10.20 -3.30
N GLU A 242 5.36 10.18 -2.98
CA GLU A 242 4.31 9.62 -3.85
C GLU A 242 4.18 10.39 -5.17
N GLY A 243 4.37 11.71 -5.13
CA GLY A 243 4.41 12.58 -6.32
C GLY A 243 5.65 12.37 -7.20
N ASN A 244 6.63 11.57 -6.77
CA ASN A 244 7.83 11.28 -7.55
C ASN A 244 7.59 10.16 -8.56
N VAL A 245 7.89 10.42 -9.83
CA VAL A 245 7.83 9.40 -10.90
C VAL A 245 8.90 8.30 -10.76
N ARG A 246 9.90 8.51 -9.89
CA ARG A 246 10.97 7.56 -9.60
C ARG A 246 11.06 7.32 -8.10
N SER A 247 10.83 6.09 -7.68
CA SER A 247 11.15 5.69 -6.32
C SER A 247 12.69 5.66 -6.15
N PHE A 248 13.20 5.92 -4.94
CA PHE A 248 14.64 5.88 -4.65
C PHE A 248 15.28 4.56 -5.13
N LEU A 249 16.20 4.63 -6.09
CA LEU A 249 16.81 3.44 -6.71
C LEU A 249 18.04 2.93 -5.94
N GLY A 250 17.91 2.75 -4.62
CA GLY A 250 18.94 2.17 -3.75
C GLY A 250 20.32 2.84 -3.82
N MET A 251 21.27 2.40 -3.01
CA MET A 251 22.56 3.09 -2.83
C MET A 251 23.67 2.76 -3.85
N LYS A 252 23.42 1.89 -4.83
CA LYS A 252 24.50 1.34 -5.69
C LYS A 252 24.92 2.24 -6.87
N GLY A 253 24.27 3.39 -7.08
CA GLY A 253 24.63 4.33 -8.16
C GLY A 253 25.76 5.30 -7.79
N GLY A 254 26.59 5.71 -8.76
CA GLY A 254 27.72 6.62 -8.55
C GLY A 254 27.35 8.00 -7.97
N VAL A 255 26.15 8.49 -8.28
CA VAL A 255 25.59 9.75 -7.75
C VAL A 255 25.43 9.71 -6.21
N ASN A 256 24.96 8.58 -5.66
CA ASN A 256 24.72 8.46 -4.22
C ASN A 256 26.02 8.44 -3.41
N LYS A 257 27.10 7.90 -4.00
CA LYS A 257 28.44 7.97 -3.41
C LYS A 257 28.97 9.40 -3.37
N GLY A 258 28.71 10.20 -4.41
CA GLY A 258 29.05 11.62 -4.45
C GLY A 258 28.35 12.41 -3.35
N ILE A 259 27.02 12.30 -3.26
CA ILE A 259 26.20 12.96 -2.23
C ILE A 259 26.71 12.60 -0.82
N ARG A 260 26.90 11.29 -0.56
CA ARG A 260 27.42 10.80 0.73
C ARG A 260 28.81 11.36 1.04
N ARG A 261 29.70 11.39 0.05
CA ARG A 261 31.06 11.93 0.21
C ARG A 261 31.02 13.42 0.55
N THR A 262 30.13 14.19 -0.08
CA THR A 262 29.98 15.61 0.27
C THR A 262 29.48 15.80 1.69
N ILE A 263 28.54 14.98 2.18
CA ILE A 263 28.11 15.01 3.59
C ILE A 263 29.28 14.75 4.54
N GLN A 264 30.10 13.74 4.23
CA GLN A 264 31.21 13.31 5.08
C GLN A 264 32.42 14.26 5.05
N ASP A 265 32.87 14.64 3.85
CA ASP A 265 34.16 15.31 3.63
C ASP A 265 34.01 16.83 3.51
N SER A 266 32.84 17.34 3.11
CA SER A 266 32.65 18.77 2.76
C SER A 266 31.20 19.25 2.95
N PRO A 267 30.62 19.15 4.17
CA PRO A 267 29.21 19.45 4.42
C PRO A 267 28.80 20.88 4.05
N HIS A 268 29.70 21.85 4.28
CA HIS A 268 29.50 23.27 3.92
C HIS A 268 29.38 23.52 2.40
N LEU A 269 29.85 22.60 1.55
CA LEU A 269 29.73 22.68 0.10
C LEU A 269 28.51 21.92 -0.43
N PHE A 270 27.70 21.29 0.44
CA PHE A 270 26.59 20.44 0.00
C PHE A 270 25.58 21.18 -0.87
N LEU A 271 25.22 22.40 -0.48
CA LEU A 271 24.32 23.29 -1.23
C LEU A 271 24.85 23.61 -2.63
N ALA A 272 26.17 23.70 -2.79
CA ALA A 272 26.82 24.03 -4.06
C ALA A 272 27.06 22.81 -4.96
N PHE A 273 27.33 21.65 -4.38
CA PHE A 273 27.71 20.44 -5.11
C PHE A 273 26.53 19.54 -5.51
N ASN A 274 25.35 19.73 -4.92
CA ASN A 274 24.21 18.86 -5.11
C ASN A 274 22.98 19.63 -5.60
N ASN A 275 22.19 19.02 -6.49
CA ASN A 275 21.06 19.66 -7.18
C ASN A 275 19.83 19.95 -6.29
N GLY A 276 19.92 19.74 -4.98
CA GLY A 276 18.81 20.00 -4.06
C GLY A 276 17.62 19.04 -4.22
N ILE A 277 16.42 19.53 -3.90
CA ILE A 277 15.13 18.85 -4.08
C ILE A 277 14.12 19.79 -4.75
N ALA A 278 13.16 19.23 -5.49
CA ALA A 278 11.97 19.95 -5.91
C ALA A 278 10.76 19.30 -5.25
N ALA A 279 9.90 20.13 -4.67
CA ALA A 279 8.73 19.70 -3.94
C ALA A 279 7.49 20.48 -4.35
N THR A 280 6.33 19.87 -4.17
CA THR A 280 5.02 20.51 -4.26
C THR A 280 4.32 20.43 -2.91
N ALA A 281 3.45 21.39 -2.63
CA ALA A 281 2.57 21.39 -1.47
C ALA A 281 1.20 21.95 -1.88
N ALA A 282 0.13 21.50 -1.21
CA ALA A 282 -1.21 22.04 -1.40
C ALA A 282 -1.32 23.46 -0.81
N SER A 283 -0.70 23.69 0.35
CA SER A 283 -0.62 25.02 0.97
C SER A 283 0.62 25.15 1.85
N VAL A 284 0.98 26.41 2.16
CA VAL A 284 2.09 26.76 3.05
C VAL A 284 1.68 27.88 3.99
N GLU A 285 2.18 27.83 5.22
CA GLU A 285 2.15 28.97 6.14
C GLU A 285 3.54 29.59 6.21
N VAL A 286 3.61 30.92 6.06
CA VAL A 286 4.87 31.68 6.07
C VAL A 286 4.81 32.71 7.18
N SER A 287 5.78 32.66 8.09
CA SER A 287 6.01 33.68 9.10
C SER A 287 7.18 34.58 8.69
N VAL A 288 7.17 35.84 9.15
CA VAL A 288 8.28 36.78 8.93
C VAL A 288 8.92 37.08 10.27
N ILE A 289 10.21 36.77 10.39
CA ILE A 289 11.01 37.00 11.61
C ILE A 289 12.24 37.80 11.19
N ASP A 290 12.45 38.96 11.80
CA ASP A 290 13.59 39.86 11.52
C ASP A 290 13.79 40.16 10.02
N GLY A 291 12.69 40.36 9.29
CA GLY A 291 12.72 40.66 7.85
C GLY A 291 13.03 39.47 6.93
N ARG A 292 13.17 38.26 7.48
CA ARG A 292 13.35 37.00 6.72
C ARG A 292 12.07 36.18 6.77
N SER A 293 11.75 35.50 5.67
CA SER A 293 10.56 34.65 5.55
C SER A 293 10.89 33.20 5.91
N PHE A 294 10.06 32.60 6.75
CA PHE A 294 10.21 31.21 7.19
C PHE A 294 8.91 30.46 6.94
N ILE A 295 8.99 29.28 6.34
CA ILE A 295 7.85 28.38 6.24
C ILE A 295 7.68 27.68 7.59
N SER A 296 6.52 27.83 8.22
CA SER A 296 6.17 27.21 9.52
C SER A 296 5.36 25.92 9.36
N SER A 297 4.60 25.79 8.27
CA SER A 297 3.76 24.61 7.99
C SER A 297 3.63 24.34 6.49
N LEU A 298 3.55 23.07 6.11
CA LEU A 298 3.36 22.56 4.75
C LEU A 298 2.23 21.52 4.74
N VAL A 299 1.23 21.69 3.88
CA VAL A 299 0.13 20.71 3.70
C VAL A 299 0.33 19.95 2.38
N ASP A 300 0.17 18.62 2.44
CA ASP A 300 0.43 17.68 1.34
C ASP A 300 1.82 17.84 0.70
N LEU A 301 2.86 17.79 1.52
CA LEU A 301 4.24 17.88 1.03
C LEU A 301 4.61 16.68 0.16
N GLN A 302 4.98 16.93 -1.09
CA GLN A 302 5.38 15.92 -2.07
C GLN A 302 6.71 16.27 -2.75
N ILE A 303 7.76 15.49 -2.52
CA ILE A 303 9.07 15.64 -3.15
C ILE A 303 9.07 14.97 -4.53
N VAL A 304 8.77 15.76 -5.56
CA VAL A 304 8.66 15.34 -6.97
C VAL A 304 10.01 15.11 -7.66
N ASN A 305 11.09 15.69 -7.13
CA ASN A 305 12.48 15.43 -7.56
C ASN A 305 13.43 15.53 -6.37
N GLY A 306 14.50 14.73 -6.36
CA GLY A 306 15.49 14.73 -5.29
C GLY A 306 15.32 13.61 -4.25
N GLY A 307 14.51 12.59 -4.54
CA GLY A 307 14.39 11.40 -3.67
C GLY A 307 15.72 10.69 -3.38
N GLN A 308 16.71 10.79 -4.29
CA GLN A 308 18.08 10.33 -4.03
C GLN A 308 18.82 11.19 -3.00
N THR A 309 18.69 12.51 -3.08
CA THR A 309 19.25 13.46 -2.11
C THR A 309 18.67 13.19 -0.72
N THR A 310 17.34 13.16 -0.60
CA THR A 310 16.62 12.91 0.66
C THR A 310 17.00 11.57 1.28
N ALA A 311 16.99 10.50 0.49
CA ALA A 311 17.32 9.17 0.99
C ALA A 311 18.82 9.01 1.34
N SER A 312 19.73 9.60 0.57
CA SER A 312 21.16 9.58 0.89
C SER A 312 21.48 10.33 2.19
N ILE A 313 20.80 11.44 2.45
CA ILE A 313 20.92 12.19 3.70
C ILE A 313 20.45 11.32 4.88
N LEU A 314 19.25 10.73 4.79
CA LEU A 314 18.74 9.86 5.86
C LEU A 314 19.64 8.63 6.07
N ASN A 315 20.21 8.07 5.01
CA ASN A 315 21.12 6.93 5.10
C ASN A 315 22.44 7.29 5.77
N ALA A 316 23.03 8.44 5.41
CA ALA A 316 24.23 8.96 6.03
C ALA A 316 24.04 9.10 7.55
N ARG A 317 22.86 9.56 8.00
CA ARG A 317 22.49 9.60 9.41
C ARG A 317 22.30 8.21 10.04
N LYS A 318 21.40 7.38 9.48
CA LYS A 318 20.98 6.12 10.14
C LYS A 318 22.02 5.01 10.07
N LYS A 319 22.66 4.84 8.91
CA LYS A 319 23.55 3.72 8.65
C LYS A 319 25.00 4.07 8.92
N ASP A 320 25.45 5.22 8.40
CA ASP A 320 26.84 5.65 8.53
C ASP A 320 27.08 6.48 9.81
N ARG A 321 26.02 6.85 10.53
CA ARG A 321 26.07 7.68 11.76
C ARG A 321 26.84 9.01 11.55
N LEU A 322 26.76 9.58 10.35
CA LEU A 322 27.37 10.85 10.01
C LEU A 322 26.54 12.02 10.57
N SER A 323 27.24 13.07 11.02
CA SER A 323 26.59 14.33 11.39
C SER A 323 26.04 15.01 10.13
N LEU A 324 24.84 15.58 10.26
CA LEU A 324 24.21 16.42 9.22
C LEU A 324 24.36 17.91 9.51
N GLU A 325 25.15 18.28 10.53
CA GLU A 325 25.40 19.67 10.89
C GLU A 325 26.10 20.42 9.75
N GLY A 326 25.62 21.62 9.44
CA GLY A 326 26.14 22.45 8.36
C GLY A 326 25.79 21.98 6.94
N VAL A 327 25.01 20.90 6.79
CA VAL A 327 24.52 20.42 5.50
C VAL A 327 23.18 21.07 5.18
N ASN A 328 23.15 21.89 4.13
CA ASN A 328 21.97 22.61 3.68
C ASN A 328 21.55 22.17 2.27
N VAL A 329 20.25 21.95 2.08
CA VAL A 329 19.66 21.46 0.84
C VAL A 329 18.84 22.58 0.19
N ALA A 330 19.12 22.88 -1.08
CA ALA A 330 18.27 23.78 -1.84
C ALA A 330 16.95 23.09 -2.14
N MET A 331 15.82 23.73 -1.82
CA MET A 331 14.49 23.23 -2.18
C MET A 331 13.78 24.24 -3.07
N LYS A 332 13.34 23.80 -4.24
CA LYS A 332 12.35 24.53 -5.04
C LYS A 332 10.97 24.00 -4.67
N LEU A 333 10.21 24.77 -3.90
CA LEU A 333 8.86 24.43 -3.49
C LEU A 333 7.85 25.15 -4.38
N THR A 334 6.91 24.40 -4.96
CA THR A 334 5.80 24.96 -5.73
C THR A 334 4.49 24.67 -5.02
N VAL A 335 3.80 25.70 -4.58
CA VAL A 335 2.46 25.59 -4.02
C VAL A 335 1.48 25.48 -5.18
N VAL A 336 0.79 24.34 -5.24
CA VAL A 336 -0.15 24.02 -6.31
C VAL A 336 -1.53 23.90 -5.67
N GLU A 337 -2.44 24.79 -6.03
CA GLU A 337 -3.83 24.68 -5.58
C GLU A 337 -4.46 23.39 -6.11
N ALA A 338 -5.34 22.78 -5.31
CA ALA A 338 -5.92 21.46 -5.59
C ALA A 338 -6.61 21.35 -6.97
N THR A 339 -7.07 22.48 -7.52
CA THR A 339 -7.75 22.62 -8.82
C THR A 339 -6.90 22.27 -10.04
N GLY A 340 -5.57 22.33 -9.93
CA GLY A 340 -4.64 22.01 -11.01
C GLY A 340 -3.62 20.93 -10.66
N ALA A 341 -3.69 20.35 -9.45
CA ALA A 341 -2.70 19.43 -8.91
C ALA A 341 -2.52 18.17 -9.77
N ASP A 342 -3.63 17.57 -10.23
CA ASP A 342 -3.61 16.31 -10.98
C ASP A 342 -2.92 16.42 -12.36
N ASP A 343 -2.90 17.61 -12.96
CA ASP A 343 -2.24 17.86 -14.25
C ASP A 343 -0.87 18.54 -14.10
N LEU A 344 -0.73 19.43 -13.12
CA LEU A 344 0.45 20.26 -12.95
C LEU A 344 1.55 19.54 -12.15
N ILE A 345 1.21 18.77 -11.11
CA ILE A 345 2.21 18.01 -10.33
C ILE A 345 2.96 17.01 -11.23
N PRO A 346 2.30 16.21 -12.10
CA PRO A 346 3.00 15.35 -13.05
C PRO A 346 3.90 16.11 -14.03
N LYS A 347 3.47 17.28 -14.51
CA LYS A 347 4.29 18.14 -15.40
C LYS A 347 5.48 18.76 -14.66
N ILE A 348 5.29 19.24 -13.43
CA ILE A 348 6.38 19.74 -12.58
C ILE A 348 7.36 18.61 -12.31
N ALA A 349 6.88 17.42 -11.95
CA ALA A 349 7.71 16.23 -11.78
C ALA A 349 8.44 15.92 -13.09
N GLU A 350 7.77 15.94 -14.24
CA GLU A 350 8.37 15.72 -15.55
C GLU A 350 9.50 16.72 -15.83
N TYR A 351 9.21 18.02 -15.81
CA TYR A 351 10.20 19.05 -16.12
C TYR A 351 11.33 19.11 -15.09
N ALA A 352 11.06 18.91 -13.81
CA ALA A 352 12.10 18.83 -12.79
C ALA A 352 13.01 17.61 -13.00
N ASN A 353 12.49 16.52 -13.59
CA ASN A 353 13.26 15.32 -13.91
C ASN A 353 13.92 15.35 -15.31
N THR A 354 13.50 16.21 -16.24
CA THR A 354 14.04 16.28 -17.62
C THR A 354 15.52 16.69 -17.76
N GLN A 355 16.17 17.20 -16.71
CA GLN A 355 17.62 17.45 -16.72
C GLN A 355 18.48 16.16 -16.72
N ASN A 356 17.88 14.99 -16.48
CA ASN A 356 18.46 13.69 -16.77
C ASN A 356 17.47 12.85 -17.61
N LYS A 357 17.94 12.15 -18.64
CA LYS A 357 17.09 11.40 -19.60
C LYS A 357 16.13 10.42 -18.88
N VAL A 358 14.86 10.80 -18.73
CA VAL A 358 13.81 9.96 -18.13
C VAL A 358 13.30 8.96 -19.17
N ALA A 359 13.10 7.70 -18.78
CA ALA A 359 12.52 6.70 -19.66
C ALA A 359 11.00 6.93 -19.76
N VAL A 360 10.42 6.79 -20.97
CA VAL A 360 8.96 6.97 -21.22
C VAL A 360 8.10 6.18 -20.23
N ALA A 361 8.55 4.98 -19.84
CA ALA A 361 7.85 4.14 -18.88
C ALA A 361 7.67 4.81 -17.49
N ASP A 362 8.53 5.73 -17.09
CA ASP A 362 8.48 6.43 -15.80
C ASP A 362 7.36 7.47 -15.72
N PHE A 363 6.98 8.09 -16.85
CA PHE A 363 5.81 8.99 -16.91
C PHE A 363 4.49 8.25 -16.74
N PHE A 364 4.41 7.01 -17.22
CA PHE A 364 3.20 6.19 -17.12
C PHE A 364 2.93 5.66 -15.71
N ALA A 365 3.85 5.78 -14.75
CA ALA A 365 3.68 5.23 -13.40
C ALA A 365 2.44 5.76 -12.64
N ASN A 366 1.93 6.93 -13.03
CA ASN A 366 0.74 7.55 -12.42
C ASN A 366 -0.55 7.34 -13.22
N HIS A 367 -0.47 6.67 -14.38
CA HIS A 367 -1.65 6.38 -15.20
C HIS A 367 -2.68 5.56 -14.40
N PRO A 368 -4.00 5.81 -14.54
CA PRO A 368 -5.05 5.11 -13.79
C PRO A 368 -4.94 3.58 -13.80
N PHE A 369 -4.56 3.00 -14.96
CA PHE A 369 -4.25 1.58 -15.08
C PHE A 369 -3.23 1.09 -14.03
N HIS A 370 -2.09 1.77 -13.89
CA HIS A 370 -1.01 1.32 -13.00
C HIS A 370 -1.36 1.50 -11.52
N ARG A 371 -2.14 2.54 -11.19
CA ARG A 371 -2.72 2.72 -9.84
C ARG A 371 -3.69 1.59 -9.51
N LYS A 372 -4.59 1.26 -10.44
CA LYS A 372 -5.53 0.13 -10.29
C LYS A 372 -4.80 -1.20 -10.10
N MET A 373 -3.74 -1.47 -10.88
CA MET A 373 -2.93 -2.69 -10.69
C MET A 373 -2.23 -2.72 -9.33
N GLU A 374 -1.74 -1.59 -8.83
CA GLU A 374 -1.18 -1.47 -7.48
C GLU A 374 -2.25 -1.77 -6.42
N GLU A 375 -3.40 -1.10 -6.48
CA GLU A 375 -4.52 -1.31 -5.55
C GLU A 375 -4.96 -2.78 -5.49
N ILE A 376 -5.13 -3.41 -6.66
CA ILE A 376 -5.45 -4.83 -6.76
C ILE A 376 -4.36 -5.68 -6.11
N SER A 377 -3.07 -5.40 -6.38
CA SER A 377 -1.95 -6.14 -5.81
C SER A 377 -1.85 -6.06 -4.28
N ARG A 378 -2.26 -4.93 -3.69
CA ARG A 378 -2.25 -4.76 -2.22
C ARG A 378 -3.45 -5.43 -1.55
N ARG A 379 -4.54 -5.60 -2.29
CA ARG A 379 -5.77 -6.24 -1.83
C ARG A 379 -5.73 -7.76 -1.99
N LEU A 380 -5.31 -8.27 -3.13
CA LEU A 380 -5.42 -9.69 -3.45
C LEU A 380 -4.38 -10.53 -2.72
N VAL A 381 -4.89 -11.44 -1.90
CA VAL A 381 -4.11 -12.47 -1.21
C VAL A 381 -4.03 -13.70 -2.09
N VAL A 382 -2.85 -14.31 -2.11
CA VAL A 382 -2.61 -15.56 -2.81
C VAL A 382 -3.32 -16.71 -2.10
N PRO A 383 -4.08 -17.57 -2.83
CA PRO A 383 -4.59 -18.81 -2.28
C PRO A 383 -3.41 -19.71 -1.91
N SER A 384 -3.21 -19.99 -0.62
CA SER A 384 -2.11 -20.83 -0.16
C SER A 384 -2.31 -22.28 -0.57
N SER A 385 -1.23 -23.00 -0.88
CA SER A 385 -1.24 -24.46 -0.70
C SER A 385 -1.43 -24.76 0.79
N GLU A 386 -2.19 -25.80 1.13
CA GLU A 386 -2.59 -26.18 2.51
C GLU A 386 -1.42 -26.24 3.52
N ALA A 387 -0.17 -26.28 3.04
CA ALA A 387 1.04 -26.37 3.85
C ALA A 387 1.54 -25.04 4.47
N THR A 388 1.02 -23.87 4.07
CA THR A 388 1.55 -22.56 4.53
C THR A 388 0.49 -21.68 5.16
N ARG A 389 0.61 -21.45 6.48
CA ARG A 389 -0.31 -20.63 7.28
C ARG A 389 -0.29 -19.14 6.90
N ILE A 390 0.87 -18.64 6.51
CA ILE A 390 1.05 -17.25 6.08
C ILE A 390 0.79 -17.17 4.58
N ARG A 391 -0.24 -16.40 4.22
CA ARG A 391 -0.60 -16.08 2.85
C ARG A 391 0.11 -14.80 2.42
N SER A 392 0.83 -14.90 1.32
CA SER A 392 1.52 -13.78 0.71
C SER A 392 0.63 -13.06 -0.32
N LYS A 393 1.16 -11.96 -0.85
CA LYS A 393 0.57 -11.12 -1.89
C LYS A 393 1.63 -10.87 -2.96
N TRP A 394 1.18 -10.76 -4.21
CA TRP A 394 2.06 -10.29 -5.27
C TRP A 394 2.21 -8.78 -5.16
N PHE A 395 3.45 -8.28 -5.21
CA PHE A 395 3.73 -6.86 -5.16
C PHE A 395 3.79 -6.30 -6.59
N TYR A 396 2.94 -5.32 -6.89
CA TYR A 396 3.04 -4.58 -8.14
C TYR A 396 3.84 -3.29 -8.00
N GLU A 397 4.98 -3.22 -8.69
CA GLU A 397 5.86 -2.05 -8.71
C GLU A 397 5.53 -1.14 -9.90
N ARG A 398 4.75 -0.09 -9.66
CA ARG A 398 4.43 0.95 -10.68
C ARG A 398 5.59 1.93 -10.89
N ALA A 399 6.28 2.29 -9.80
CA ALA A 399 7.42 3.20 -9.83
C ALA A 399 8.70 2.42 -9.56
N ARG A 400 9.73 2.63 -10.39
CA ARG A 400 10.93 1.80 -10.35
C ARG A 400 11.62 1.90 -8.99
N GLY A 401 11.85 0.76 -8.33
CA GLY A 401 12.47 0.66 -7.01
C GLY A 401 11.51 0.79 -5.83
N GLN A 402 10.20 0.93 -6.06
CA GLN A 402 9.20 1.06 -5.01
C GLN A 402 9.29 -0.06 -3.95
N TYR A 403 9.42 -1.32 -4.40
CA TYR A 403 9.51 -2.47 -3.49
C TYR A 403 10.69 -2.34 -2.51
N GLN A 404 11.85 -1.91 -3.02
CA GLN A 404 13.04 -1.75 -2.18
C GLN A 404 12.91 -0.58 -1.22
N ASN A 405 12.18 0.47 -1.60
CA ASN A 405 11.99 1.65 -0.74
C ASN A 405 11.04 1.42 0.41
N GLU A 406 9.93 0.74 0.16
CA GLU A 406 9.02 0.32 1.22
C GLU A 406 9.76 -0.57 2.23
N ARG A 407 10.75 -1.36 1.79
CA ARG A 407 11.61 -2.17 2.66
C ARG A 407 12.68 -1.36 3.38
N LEU A 408 13.32 -0.39 2.73
CA LEU A 408 14.56 0.25 3.22
C LEU A 408 14.43 0.83 4.63
N TYR A 409 13.30 1.47 4.92
CA TYR A 409 13.07 2.23 6.16
C TYR A 409 12.44 1.42 7.31
N LEU A 410 12.10 0.16 7.05
CA LEU A 410 11.55 -0.74 8.07
C LEU A 410 12.64 -1.24 9.03
N SER A 411 12.27 -1.43 10.29
CA SER A 411 13.09 -2.18 11.26
C SER A 411 13.28 -3.62 10.80
N GLU A 412 14.25 -4.34 11.35
CA GLU A 412 14.52 -5.74 10.95
C GLU A 412 13.28 -6.63 11.10
N LYS A 413 12.54 -6.49 12.19
CA LYS A 413 11.27 -7.20 12.43
C LYS A 413 10.19 -6.81 11.39
N LYS A 414 10.00 -5.52 11.14
CA LYS A 414 9.03 -5.04 10.14
C LYS A 414 9.42 -5.47 8.72
N LYS A 415 10.72 -5.60 8.41
CA LYS A 415 11.23 -6.16 7.14
C LYS A 415 10.88 -7.63 6.99
N GLN A 416 11.02 -8.44 8.04
CA GLN A 416 10.63 -9.84 8.01
C GLN A 416 9.13 -10.01 7.75
N ASN A 417 8.28 -9.22 8.43
CA ASN A 417 6.84 -9.20 8.17
C ASN A 417 6.51 -8.78 6.73
N PHE A 418 7.19 -7.75 6.23
CA PHE A 418 7.04 -7.32 4.84
C PHE A 418 7.47 -8.40 3.84
N ASP A 419 8.57 -9.11 4.10
CA ASP A 419 9.08 -10.15 3.21
C ASP A 419 8.20 -11.42 3.22
N LEU A 420 7.50 -11.68 4.33
CA LEU A 420 6.46 -12.70 4.44
C LEU A 420 5.19 -12.33 3.66
N GLU A 421 4.77 -11.06 3.72
CA GLU A 421 3.61 -10.57 2.98
C GLU A 421 3.90 -10.42 1.49
N TYR A 422 5.06 -9.86 1.12
CA TYR A 422 5.47 -9.59 -0.26
C TYR A 422 6.84 -10.23 -0.55
N PRO A 423 6.90 -11.55 -0.80
CA PRO A 423 8.15 -12.24 -1.13
C PRO A 423 8.83 -11.65 -2.36
N ALA A 424 10.17 -11.59 -2.38
CA ALA A 424 10.93 -11.06 -3.52
C ALA A 424 10.66 -11.83 -4.84
N GLY A 425 10.30 -13.11 -4.72
CA GLY A 425 9.88 -13.96 -5.85
C GLY A 425 8.50 -13.61 -6.41
N GLN A 426 7.69 -12.80 -5.72
CA GLN A 426 6.33 -12.41 -6.09
C GLN A 426 6.22 -10.92 -6.43
N VAL A 427 7.28 -10.34 -6.99
CA VAL A 427 7.27 -8.94 -7.48
C VAL A 427 7.07 -8.92 -9.00
N ILE A 428 6.22 -8.00 -9.48
CA ILE A 428 6.02 -7.67 -10.89
C ILE A 428 6.15 -6.16 -11.04
N ASN A 429 7.07 -5.68 -11.88
CA ASN A 429 7.11 -4.25 -12.24
C ASN A 429 6.28 -3.96 -13.50
N LYS A 430 5.98 -2.68 -13.75
CA LYS A 430 5.21 -2.24 -14.93
C LYS A 430 5.73 -2.75 -16.27
N THR A 431 7.04 -2.94 -16.39
CA THR A 431 7.65 -3.39 -17.65
C THR A 431 7.63 -4.91 -17.80
N ASP A 432 7.61 -5.64 -16.69
CA ASP A 432 7.32 -7.06 -16.66
C ASP A 432 5.87 -7.32 -17.07
N LEU A 433 4.92 -6.57 -16.51
CA LEU A 433 3.51 -6.64 -16.90
C LEU A 433 3.34 -6.43 -18.41
N ALA A 434 3.96 -5.42 -19.00
CA ALA A 434 3.87 -5.18 -20.44
C ALA A 434 4.40 -6.37 -21.29
N LYS A 435 5.44 -7.09 -20.80
CA LYS A 435 5.94 -8.31 -21.47
C LYS A 435 4.94 -9.46 -21.34
N PHE A 436 4.36 -9.64 -20.16
CA PHE A 436 3.37 -10.69 -19.91
C PHE A 436 2.09 -10.47 -20.71
N ASP A 437 1.64 -9.22 -20.82
CA ASP A 437 0.52 -8.81 -21.66
C ASP A 437 0.77 -9.10 -23.16
N SER A 438 2.00 -8.88 -23.61
CA SER A 438 2.40 -9.23 -24.98
C SER A 438 2.34 -10.73 -25.26
N VAL A 439 2.66 -11.57 -24.27
CA VAL A 439 2.53 -13.04 -24.38
C VAL A 439 1.05 -13.44 -24.43
N LEU A 440 0.22 -12.91 -23.53
CA LEU A 440 -1.23 -13.17 -23.50
C LEU A 440 -1.91 -12.82 -24.83
N SER A 441 -1.44 -11.74 -25.46
CA SER A 441 -1.95 -11.20 -26.72
C SER A 441 -1.33 -11.85 -27.96
N GLU A 442 -0.51 -12.90 -27.82
CA GLU A 442 0.19 -13.56 -28.95
C GLU A 442 1.06 -12.58 -29.75
N LYS A 443 1.79 -11.71 -29.05
CA LYS A 443 2.72 -10.72 -29.60
C LYS A 443 4.16 -10.88 -29.06
N PRO A 444 4.79 -12.06 -29.15
CA PRO A 444 6.15 -12.26 -28.63
C PRO A 444 7.21 -11.42 -29.35
N GLN A 445 6.94 -11.00 -30.58
CA GLN A 445 7.76 -10.05 -31.34
C GLN A 445 7.80 -8.66 -30.69
N TRP A 446 6.72 -8.23 -30.01
CA TRP A 446 6.72 -6.96 -29.26
C TRP A 446 7.59 -7.07 -28.01
N ALA A 447 7.46 -8.16 -27.26
CA ALA A 447 8.34 -8.45 -26.11
C ALA A 447 9.83 -8.50 -26.52
N SER A 448 10.11 -8.92 -27.76
CA SER A 448 11.47 -9.00 -28.33
C SER A 448 12.06 -7.66 -28.78
N LEU A 449 11.27 -6.57 -28.85
CA LEU A 449 11.75 -5.21 -29.19
C LEU A 449 12.61 -4.58 -28.08
N GLY A 450 12.63 -5.18 -26.90
CA GLY A 450 13.24 -4.64 -25.69
C GLY A 450 12.25 -3.86 -24.83
N VAL A 451 12.60 -3.71 -23.56
CA VAL A 451 11.71 -3.27 -22.47
C VAL A 451 10.97 -1.95 -22.79
N GLN A 452 11.68 -0.92 -23.26
CA GLN A 452 11.09 0.39 -23.53
C GLN A 452 10.11 0.38 -24.71
N LYS A 453 10.50 -0.23 -25.84
CA LYS A 453 9.67 -0.29 -27.05
C LYS A 453 8.42 -1.15 -26.83
N ASN A 454 8.57 -2.26 -26.09
CA ASN A 454 7.44 -3.08 -25.71
C ASN A 454 6.45 -2.31 -24.83
N PHE A 455 6.97 -1.55 -23.86
CA PHE A 455 6.13 -0.73 -22.99
C PHE A 455 5.35 0.34 -23.77
N VAL A 456 5.96 0.98 -24.78
CA VAL A 456 5.24 1.93 -25.65
C VAL A 456 4.09 1.24 -26.40
N LYS A 457 4.30 0.02 -26.91
CA LYS A 457 3.23 -0.77 -27.53
C LYS A 457 2.11 -1.07 -26.53
N PHE A 458 2.46 -1.46 -25.32
CA PHE A 458 1.50 -1.69 -24.24
C PHE A 458 0.70 -0.43 -23.89
N ALA A 459 1.37 0.71 -23.71
CA ALA A 459 0.76 1.99 -23.37
C ALA A 459 -0.26 2.45 -24.41
N SER A 460 0.00 2.18 -25.71
CA SER A 460 -0.92 2.56 -26.79
C SER A 460 -2.31 1.90 -26.72
N HIS A 461 -2.50 0.83 -25.93
CA HIS A 461 -3.82 0.25 -25.70
C HIS A 461 -4.76 1.17 -24.90
N PHE A 462 -4.19 2.11 -24.13
CA PHE A 462 -4.93 3.06 -23.30
C PHE A 462 -5.08 4.44 -23.96
N GLU A 463 -4.59 4.60 -25.19
CA GLU A 463 -4.76 5.82 -25.96
C GLU A 463 -6.08 5.76 -26.76
N PRO A 464 -6.89 6.85 -26.75
CA PRO A 464 -8.11 6.89 -27.53
C PRO A 464 -7.79 6.79 -29.02
N LYS A 465 -8.59 6.01 -29.76
CA LYS A 465 -8.40 5.79 -31.20
C LYS A 465 -8.90 6.95 -32.06
N THR A 466 -9.71 7.83 -31.49
CA THR A 466 -10.30 9.01 -32.14
C THR A 466 -10.00 10.24 -31.30
N SER A 467 -9.87 11.41 -31.93
CA SER A 467 -9.64 12.68 -31.24
C SER A 467 -10.86 13.22 -30.50
N GLU A 468 -12.03 12.61 -30.69
CA GLU A 468 -13.30 13.03 -30.09
C GLU A 468 -13.47 12.53 -28.64
N THR A 469 -12.75 11.47 -28.25
CA THR A 469 -12.84 10.87 -26.91
C THR A 469 -11.63 11.28 -26.09
N THR A 470 -11.86 11.82 -24.90
CA THR A 470 -10.78 12.14 -23.97
C THR A 470 -10.15 10.85 -23.41
N SER A 471 -8.88 10.91 -22.99
CA SER A 471 -8.22 9.75 -22.34
C SER A 471 -8.96 9.28 -21.08
N SER A 472 -9.66 10.19 -20.39
CA SER A 472 -10.45 9.87 -19.20
C SER A 472 -11.71 9.08 -19.55
N GLU A 473 -12.44 9.48 -20.58
CA GLU A 473 -13.63 8.76 -21.05
C GLU A 473 -13.27 7.38 -21.59
N TYR A 474 -12.20 7.31 -22.39
CA TYR A 474 -11.71 6.05 -22.93
C TYR A 474 -11.29 5.09 -21.81
N TRP A 475 -10.58 5.59 -20.79
CA TRP A 475 -10.25 4.76 -19.61
C TRP A 475 -11.49 4.22 -18.92
N THR A 476 -12.51 5.04 -18.68
CA THR A 476 -13.77 4.60 -18.06
C THR A 476 -14.43 3.46 -18.85
N GLU A 477 -14.35 3.49 -20.19
CA GLU A 477 -14.88 2.44 -21.05
C GLU A 477 -14.11 1.11 -20.91
N VAL A 478 -12.78 1.17 -20.90
CA VAL A 478 -11.92 -0.02 -20.93
C VAL A 478 -11.56 -0.55 -19.54
N SER A 479 -11.62 0.28 -18.50
CA SER A 479 -11.25 -0.03 -17.10
C SER A 479 -11.87 -1.33 -16.55
N PRO A 480 -13.15 -1.67 -16.83
CA PRO A 480 -13.74 -2.92 -16.36
C PRO A 480 -13.03 -4.19 -16.87
N GLN A 481 -12.27 -4.10 -17.97
CA GLN A 481 -11.51 -5.22 -18.52
C GLN A 481 -10.20 -5.49 -17.75
N TYR A 482 -9.75 -4.51 -16.96
CA TYR A 482 -8.49 -4.50 -16.22
C TYR A 482 -8.73 -4.56 -14.70
N GLY A 483 -9.65 -5.44 -14.27
CA GLY A 483 -9.90 -5.75 -12.85
C GLY A 483 -9.11 -6.98 -12.37
N ASP A 484 -9.58 -7.60 -11.28
CA ASP A 484 -8.91 -8.73 -10.61
C ASP A 484 -8.57 -9.88 -11.55
N GLY A 485 -9.51 -10.30 -12.41
CA GLY A 485 -9.28 -11.37 -13.37
C GLY A 485 -8.22 -11.05 -14.43
N TYR A 486 -7.97 -9.78 -14.75
CA TYR A 486 -6.82 -9.41 -15.59
C TYR A 486 -5.51 -9.53 -14.80
N TYR A 487 -5.49 -9.01 -13.58
CA TYR A 487 -4.32 -9.07 -12.71
C TYR A 487 -3.89 -10.52 -12.42
N GLN A 488 -4.84 -11.39 -12.08
CA GLN A 488 -4.61 -12.82 -11.84
C GLN A 488 -4.00 -13.52 -13.07
N ARG A 489 -4.48 -13.20 -14.28
CA ARG A 489 -3.91 -13.70 -15.54
C ARG A 489 -2.47 -13.22 -15.76
N ILE A 490 -2.18 -11.95 -15.47
CA ILE A 490 -0.81 -11.42 -15.55
C ILE A 490 0.11 -12.15 -14.56
N VAL A 491 -0.36 -12.42 -13.34
CA VAL A 491 0.40 -13.20 -12.35
C VAL A 491 0.61 -14.65 -12.81
N ALA A 492 -0.42 -15.30 -13.38
CA ALA A 492 -0.30 -16.64 -13.93
C ALA A 492 0.78 -16.69 -15.03
N VAL A 493 0.82 -15.70 -15.94
CA VAL A 493 1.89 -15.61 -16.93
C VAL A 493 3.25 -15.30 -16.30
N ALA A 494 3.31 -14.52 -15.21
CA ALA A 494 4.55 -14.29 -14.48
C ALA A 494 5.11 -15.60 -13.88
N LEU A 495 4.25 -16.49 -13.38
CA LEU A 495 4.63 -17.82 -12.90
C LEU A 495 5.22 -18.67 -14.04
N LEU A 496 4.52 -18.75 -15.17
CA LEU A 496 5.00 -19.49 -16.35
C LEU A 496 6.31 -18.92 -16.88
N TRP A 497 6.43 -17.59 -16.93
CA TRP A 497 7.64 -16.90 -17.38
C TRP A 497 8.84 -17.24 -16.50
N LYS A 498 8.71 -17.08 -15.18
CA LYS A 498 9.78 -17.39 -14.22
C LYS A 498 10.20 -18.86 -14.31
N LYS A 499 9.22 -19.77 -14.42
CA LYS A 499 9.50 -21.21 -14.56
C LYS A 499 10.21 -21.52 -15.88
N LEU A 500 9.71 -21.05 -17.02
CA LEU A 500 10.33 -21.31 -18.32
C LEU A 500 11.73 -20.69 -18.43
N GLU A 501 11.90 -19.49 -17.88
CA GLU A 501 13.19 -18.82 -17.82
C GLU A 501 14.22 -19.64 -17.04
N ALA A 502 13.83 -20.24 -15.91
CA ALA A 502 14.68 -21.16 -15.15
C ALA A 502 14.99 -22.44 -15.94
N MET A 503 13.99 -23.03 -16.60
CA MET A 503 14.15 -24.24 -17.41
C MET A 503 15.13 -24.04 -18.58
N VAL A 504 14.98 -22.95 -19.34
CA VAL A 504 15.89 -22.60 -20.45
C VAL A 504 17.31 -22.38 -19.90
N SER A 505 17.44 -21.72 -18.75
CA SER A 505 18.74 -21.48 -18.13
C SER A 505 19.44 -22.78 -17.71
N ALA A 506 18.68 -23.75 -17.19
CA ALA A 506 19.18 -25.07 -16.83
C ALA A 506 19.53 -25.95 -18.03
N ALA A 507 18.92 -25.70 -19.20
CA ALA A 507 19.08 -26.51 -20.40
C ALA A 507 20.35 -26.23 -21.23
N ARG A 508 21.32 -25.45 -20.72
CA ARG A 508 22.57 -25.10 -21.43
C ARG A 508 23.40 -26.32 -21.85
N SER A 509 23.31 -27.42 -21.11
CA SER A 509 24.00 -28.69 -21.40
C SER A 509 23.13 -29.69 -22.17
N ASP A 510 21.95 -29.29 -22.61
CA ASP A 510 20.96 -30.13 -23.28
C ASP A 510 20.59 -29.50 -24.63
N TRP A 511 19.44 -28.81 -24.71
CA TRP A 511 18.93 -28.26 -25.96
C TRP A 511 19.17 -26.75 -26.13
N TYR A 512 19.42 -25.99 -25.05
CA TYR A 512 19.55 -24.53 -25.13
C TYR A 512 20.95 -24.12 -25.60
N ARG A 513 21.01 -23.40 -26.73
CA ARG A 513 22.27 -23.05 -27.41
C ARG A 513 22.99 -21.81 -26.87
N GLY A 514 22.63 -21.33 -25.68
CA GLY A 514 23.35 -20.26 -24.98
C GLY A 514 22.94 -18.83 -25.30
N ASP A 515 22.24 -18.57 -26.43
CA ASP A 515 21.83 -17.23 -26.89
C ASP A 515 20.30 -17.04 -26.97
N TYR A 516 19.85 -15.77 -26.92
CA TYR A 516 18.45 -15.35 -27.13
C TYR A 516 17.41 -15.86 -26.11
N ARG A 517 17.83 -16.17 -24.88
CA ARG A 517 16.95 -16.64 -23.79
C ARG A 517 15.63 -15.87 -23.66
N ALA A 518 15.69 -14.54 -23.65
CA ALA A 518 14.50 -13.71 -23.46
C ALA A 518 13.48 -13.87 -24.60
N GLN A 519 13.97 -13.96 -25.84
CA GLN A 519 13.15 -14.19 -27.02
C GLN A 519 12.58 -15.61 -27.02
N ILE A 520 13.38 -16.62 -26.66
CA ILE A 520 12.93 -18.01 -26.58
C ILE A 520 11.82 -18.17 -25.52
N VAL A 521 11.95 -17.54 -24.36
CA VAL A 521 10.90 -17.55 -23.33
C VAL A 521 9.63 -16.88 -23.84
N ALA A 522 9.74 -15.69 -24.45
CA ALA A 522 8.60 -14.96 -24.98
C ALA A 522 7.86 -15.77 -26.07
N TYR A 523 8.59 -16.29 -27.06
CA TYR A 523 8.02 -17.11 -28.13
C TYR A 523 7.50 -18.45 -27.61
N GLY A 524 8.23 -19.13 -26.72
CA GLY A 524 7.81 -20.42 -26.18
C GLY A 524 6.47 -20.34 -25.45
N LEU A 525 6.27 -19.31 -24.61
CA LEU A 525 4.97 -19.09 -23.97
C LEU A 525 3.88 -18.67 -24.94
N ALA A 526 4.18 -17.77 -25.89
CA ALA A 526 3.18 -17.35 -26.87
C ALA A 526 2.75 -18.52 -27.78
N MET A 527 3.68 -19.39 -28.19
CA MET A 527 3.40 -20.61 -28.96
C MET A 527 2.55 -21.60 -28.15
N LEU A 528 2.83 -21.76 -26.85
CA LEU A 528 2.02 -22.60 -25.95
C LEU A 528 0.57 -22.10 -25.87
N VAL A 529 0.39 -20.79 -25.67
CA VAL A 529 -0.94 -20.15 -25.63
C VAL A 529 -1.65 -20.26 -26.98
N HIS A 530 -0.92 -20.03 -28.08
CA HIS A 530 -1.45 -20.15 -29.44
C HIS A 530 -1.89 -21.58 -29.74
N GLY A 531 -1.07 -22.59 -29.39
CA GLY A 531 -1.39 -24.01 -29.54
C GLY A 531 -2.67 -24.41 -28.79
N ALA A 532 -2.84 -23.92 -27.55
CA ALA A 532 -4.07 -24.12 -26.78
C ALA A 532 -5.29 -23.55 -27.52
N ARG A 533 -5.19 -22.31 -28.01
CA ARG A 533 -6.26 -21.61 -28.73
C ARG A 533 -6.60 -22.24 -30.08
N ARG A 534 -5.58 -22.74 -30.78
CA ARG A 534 -5.74 -23.51 -32.03
C ARG A 534 -6.53 -24.79 -31.80
N SER A 535 -6.34 -25.46 -30.66
CA SER A 535 -7.14 -26.62 -30.25
C SER A 535 -8.56 -26.28 -29.76
N GLY A 536 -8.99 -25.02 -29.87
CA GLY A 536 -10.32 -24.56 -29.42
C GLY A 536 -10.47 -24.41 -27.89
N ARG A 537 -9.35 -24.40 -27.16
CA ARG A 537 -9.27 -24.30 -25.69
C ARG A 537 -8.52 -23.03 -25.26
N GLU A 538 -8.49 -22.75 -23.98
CA GLU A 538 -7.67 -21.68 -23.38
C GLU A 538 -6.89 -22.25 -22.20
N PRO A 539 -5.69 -21.72 -21.87
CA PRO A 539 -5.03 -22.04 -20.61
C PRO A 539 -5.92 -21.70 -19.41
N ASP A 540 -5.96 -22.60 -18.42
CA ASP A 540 -6.69 -22.37 -17.17
C ASP A 540 -5.89 -21.45 -16.25
N TRP A 541 -6.03 -20.15 -16.49
CA TRP A 541 -5.35 -19.11 -15.72
C TRP A 541 -5.79 -19.08 -14.25
N ASP A 542 -7.03 -19.46 -13.96
CA ASP A 542 -7.57 -19.46 -12.60
C ASP A 542 -6.95 -20.62 -11.80
N ALA A 543 -6.84 -21.80 -12.42
CA ALA A 543 -6.14 -22.93 -11.80
C ALA A 543 -4.66 -22.58 -11.51
N LEU A 544 -3.97 -21.90 -12.43
CA LEU A 544 -2.60 -21.42 -12.21
C LEU A 544 -2.51 -20.39 -11.08
N TRP A 545 -3.43 -19.43 -11.03
CA TRP A 545 -3.51 -18.46 -9.95
C TRP A 545 -3.79 -19.13 -8.60
N ASN A 546 -4.68 -20.12 -8.55
CA ASN A 546 -5.01 -20.79 -7.29
C ASN A 546 -3.88 -21.72 -6.82
N ALA A 547 -3.22 -22.42 -7.74
CA ALA A 547 -2.14 -23.34 -7.41
C ALA A 547 -0.82 -22.63 -7.07
N GLN A 548 -0.58 -21.44 -7.65
CA GLN A 548 0.69 -20.70 -7.58
C GLN A 548 1.92 -21.51 -7.98
N ALA A 549 1.70 -22.58 -8.72
CA ALA A 549 2.68 -23.55 -9.14
C ALA A 549 2.33 -24.04 -10.54
N VAL A 550 3.36 -24.46 -11.27
CA VAL A 550 3.20 -25.05 -12.60
C VAL A 550 3.14 -26.56 -12.42
N SER A 551 2.14 -27.22 -13.00
CA SER A 551 2.04 -28.69 -12.96
C SER A 551 3.13 -29.33 -13.82
N SER A 552 3.52 -30.57 -13.50
CA SER A 552 4.52 -31.30 -14.30
C SER A 552 4.13 -31.43 -15.77
N GLU A 553 2.84 -31.68 -16.04
CA GLU A 553 2.30 -31.77 -17.40
C GLU A 553 2.51 -30.46 -18.19
N LEU A 554 2.23 -29.32 -17.54
CA LEU A 554 2.42 -28.00 -18.14
C LEU A 554 3.91 -27.67 -18.31
N GLU A 555 4.77 -28.09 -17.38
CA GLU A 555 6.23 -27.95 -17.55
C GLU A 555 6.73 -28.67 -18.81
N ASP A 556 6.24 -29.88 -19.10
CA ASP A 556 6.62 -30.62 -20.31
C ASP A 556 6.15 -29.90 -21.58
N ALA A 557 4.92 -29.40 -21.59
CA ALA A 557 4.37 -28.61 -22.71
C ALA A 557 5.16 -27.31 -22.93
N MET A 558 5.54 -26.62 -21.85
CA MET A 558 6.39 -25.42 -21.89
C MET A 558 7.78 -25.74 -22.45
N ARG A 559 8.39 -26.85 -22.03
CA ARG A 559 9.70 -27.31 -22.54
C ARG A 559 9.64 -27.54 -24.05
N ALA A 560 8.66 -28.29 -24.53
CA ALA A 560 8.47 -28.57 -25.94
C ALA A 560 8.32 -27.27 -26.76
N SER A 561 7.50 -26.35 -26.27
CA SER A 561 7.26 -25.05 -26.92
C SER A 561 8.53 -24.19 -26.97
N ALA A 562 9.38 -24.20 -25.93
CA ALA A 562 10.64 -23.46 -25.93
C ALA A 562 11.69 -24.03 -26.90
N ILE A 563 11.75 -25.36 -27.07
CA ILE A 563 12.62 -26.01 -28.06
C ILE A 563 12.22 -25.60 -29.48
N LEU A 564 10.90 -25.58 -29.76
CA LEU A 564 10.37 -25.13 -31.05
C LEU A 564 10.65 -23.63 -31.27
N ALA A 565 10.42 -22.80 -30.25
CA ALA A 565 10.73 -21.37 -30.31
C ALA A 565 12.21 -21.11 -30.64
N GLN A 566 13.14 -21.81 -30.00
CA GLN A 566 14.56 -21.72 -30.34
C GLN A 566 14.82 -22.11 -31.80
N THR A 567 14.19 -23.19 -32.28
CA THR A 567 14.34 -23.64 -33.67
C THR A 567 13.87 -22.57 -34.66
N VAL A 568 12.71 -21.95 -34.41
CA VAL A 568 12.16 -20.87 -35.24
C VAL A 568 13.04 -19.62 -35.24
N ILE A 569 13.55 -19.23 -34.07
CA ILE A 569 14.40 -18.03 -33.91
C ILE A 569 15.76 -18.21 -34.59
N LEU A 570 16.37 -19.39 -34.46
CA LEU A 570 17.71 -19.66 -35.00
C LEU A 570 17.70 -20.01 -36.49
N THR A 571 16.56 -20.42 -37.04
CA THR A 571 16.42 -20.69 -38.48
C THR A 571 16.13 -19.39 -39.23
N LEU A 572 17.18 -18.69 -39.66
CA LEU A 572 17.06 -17.38 -40.33
C LEU A 572 16.51 -17.51 -41.76
N PRO A 573 15.64 -16.60 -42.21
CA PRO A 573 15.29 -16.49 -43.63
C PRO A 573 16.50 -16.06 -44.47
N VAL A 574 16.46 -16.37 -45.78
CA VAL A 574 17.53 -16.01 -46.72
C VAL A 574 17.82 -14.49 -46.65
N GLY A 575 19.08 -14.14 -46.43
CA GLY A 575 19.55 -12.75 -46.31
C GLY A 575 19.47 -12.14 -44.91
N ALA A 576 18.90 -12.82 -43.91
CA ALA A 576 18.98 -12.40 -42.52
C ALA A 576 20.24 -12.97 -41.83
N THR A 577 20.90 -12.14 -41.02
CA THR A 577 22.14 -12.50 -40.30
C THR A 577 22.03 -12.43 -38.78
N ASN A 578 20.94 -11.85 -38.25
CA ASN A 578 20.76 -11.62 -36.82
C ASN A 578 19.41 -12.18 -36.32
N ALA A 579 19.46 -13.21 -35.48
CA ALA A 579 18.27 -13.85 -34.91
C ALA A 579 17.49 -12.93 -33.95
N GLY A 580 18.17 -12.01 -33.27
CA GLY A 580 17.53 -11.00 -32.43
C GLY A 580 16.71 -9.98 -33.22
N GLU A 581 17.18 -9.58 -34.41
CA GLU A 581 16.38 -8.73 -35.31
C GLU A 581 15.27 -9.51 -36.01
N TRP A 582 15.51 -10.78 -36.32
CA TRP A 582 14.48 -11.67 -36.85
C TRP A 582 13.31 -11.84 -35.88
N ALA A 583 13.60 -12.10 -34.60
CA ALA A 583 12.59 -12.28 -33.55
C ALA A 583 11.69 -11.04 -33.32
N LYS A 584 12.05 -9.86 -33.82
CA LYS A 584 11.28 -8.62 -33.71
C LYS A 584 10.25 -8.44 -34.83
N LYS A 585 10.26 -9.29 -35.85
CA LYS A 585 9.40 -9.17 -37.04
C LYS A 585 8.15 -10.02 -36.90
N ASP A 586 7.02 -9.52 -37.41
CA ASP A 586 5.77 -10.29 -37.47
C ASP A 586 5.94 -11.60 -38.25
N ALA A 587 6.72 -11.59 -39.34
CA ALA A 587 7.01 -12.80 -40.11
C ALA A 587 7.71 -13.93 -39.30
N CYS A 588 8.41 -13.60 -38.22
CA CYS A 588 8.97 -14.60 -37.31
C CYS A 588 7.88 -15.23 -36.44
N TRP A 589 6.92 -14.41 -36.01
CA TRP A 589 5.75 -14.88 -35.28
C TRP A 589 4.85 -15.74 -36.16
N ASP A 590 4.61 -15.36 -37.41
CA ASP A 590 3.81 -16.17 -38.35
C ASP A 590 4.39 -17.59 -38.50
N ARG A 591 5.72 -17.69 -38.66
CA ARG A 591 6.41 -18.99 -38.69
C ARG A 591 6.28 -19.76 -37.37
N ALA A 592 6.28 -19.07 -36.24
CA ALA A 592 6.08 -19.68 -34.94
C ALA A 592 4.65 -20.22 -34.77
N CYS A 593 3.62 -19.52 -35.26
CA CYS A 593 2.24 -20.01 -35.29
C CYS A 593 2.14 -21.32 -36.09
N ASP A 594 2.75 -21.36 -37.28
CA ASP A 594 2.76 -22.55 -38.13
C ASP A 594 3.43 -23.75 -37.45
N ALA A 595 4.53 -23.50 -36.72
CA ALA A 595 5.29 -24.51 -36.00
C ALA A 595 4.68 -24.88 -34.63
N SER A 596 3.68 -24.15 -34.14
CA SER A 596 3.09 -24.38 -32.82
C SER A 596 2.33 -25.69 -32.78
N GLN A 597 2.52 -26.46 -31.71
CA GLN A 597 1.87 -27.74 -31.49
C GLN A 597 0.60 -27.55 -30.66
N GLU A 598 -0.47 -28.28 -31.04
CA GLU A 598 -1.66 -28.38 -30.21
C GLU A 598 -1.36 -29.25 -28.98
N PRO A 599 -1.81 -28.85 -27.78
CA PRO A 599 -1.68 -29.67 -26.58
C PRO A 599 -2.40 -31.02 -26.71
N ALA A 600 -2.00 -31.99 -25.87
CA ALA A 600 -2.66 -33.28 -25.82
C ALA A 600 -4.18 -33.12 -25.54
N PRO A 601 -5.05 -34.00 -26.09
CA PRO A 601 -6.50 -33.90 -25.90
C PRO A 601 -6.93 -33.94 -24.43
N ASP A 602 -6.21 -34.69 -23.60
CA ASP A 602 -6.45 -34.92 -22.17
C ASP A 602 -5.73 -33.93 -21.24
N SER A 603 -5.14 -32.87 -21.81
CA SER A 603 -4.40 -31.88 -21.01
C SER A 603 -5.24 -31.20 -19.93
N THR A 604 -4.75 -31.24 -18.69
CA THR A 604 -5.49 -30.80 -17.49
C THR A 604 -5.35 -29.30 -17.18
N TRP A 605 -4.39 -28.63 -17.80
CA TRP A 605 -4.12 -27.21 -17.64
C TRP A 605 -4.92 -26.31 -18.59
N LEU A 606 -5.92 -26.88 -19.27
CA LEU A 606 -6.75 -26.22 -20.28
C LEU A 606 -8.22 -26.26 -19.89
N VAL A 607 -8.93 -25.19 -20.25
CA VAL A 607 -10.38 -25.09 -20.16
C VAL A 607 -11.00 -24.88 -21.54
N SER A 608 -12.30 -25.16 -21.65
CA SER A 608 -13.01 -24.89 -22.88
C SER A 608 -13.06 -23.37 -23.17
N ARG A 609 -13.10 -23.00 -24.45
CA ARG A 609 -13.25 -21.59 -24.84
C ARG A 609 -14.55 -20.97 -24.32
N ALA A 610 -15.60 -21.77 -24.16
CA ALA A 610 -16.88 -21.32 -23.60
C ALA A 610 -16.72 -20.95 -22.11
N GLU A 611 -16.05 -21.81 -21.34
CA GLU A 611 -15.78 -21.57 -19.92
C GLU A 611 -14.86 -20.36 -19.72
N ALA A 612 -13.77 -20.26 -20.49
CA ALA A 612 -12.87 -19.12 -20.43
C ALA A 612 -13.57 -17.78 -20.74
N ARG A 613 -14.46 -17.77 -21.75
CA ARG A 613 -15.29 -16.59 -22.08
C ARG A 613 -16.28 -16.25 -20.97
N TYR A 614 -16.90 -17.25 -20.36
CA TYR A 614 -17.80 -17.06 -19.23
C TYR A 614 -17.04 -16.40 -18.05
N LYS A 615 -15.91 -16.98 -17.64
CA LYS A 615 -15.03 -16.43 -16.60
C LYS A 615 -14.60 -14.99 -16.90
N GLN A 616 -14.19 -14.69 -18.14
CA GLN A 616 -13.82 -13.33 -18.54
C GLN A 616 -15.00 -12.35 -18.49
N THR A 617 -16.21 -12.80 -18.83
CA THR A 617 -17.42 -11.98 -18.78
C THR A 617 -17.79 -11.66 -17.33
N GLU A 618 -17.74 -12.64 -16.44
CA GLU A 618 -17.99 -12.45 -15.00
C GLU A 618 -16.94 -11.53 -14.38
N ALA A 619 -15.65 -11.73 -14.69
CA ALA A 619 -14.58 -10.83 -14.23
C ALA A 619 -14.79 -9.38 -14.70
N ARG A 620 -15.29 -9.17 -15.92
CA ARG A 620 -15.61 -7.83 -16.43
C ARG A 620 -16.83 -7.22 -15.72
N LYS A 621 -17.85 -8.02 -15.41
CA LYS A 621 -19.01 -7.57 -14.63
C LYS A 621 -18.58 -7.14 -13.22
N GLN A 622 -17.74 -7.94 -12.56
CA GLN A 622 -17.15 -7.61 -11.27
C GLN A 622 -16.32 -6.32 -11.38
N GLY A 623 -15.44 -6.21 -12.38
CA GLY A 623 -14.65 -5.00 -12.60
C GLY A 623 -15.49 -3.74 -12.80
N LYS A 624 -16.67 -3.85 -13.43
CA LYS A 624 -17.62 -2.73 -13.51
C LYS A 624 -18.19 -2.36 -12.13
N GLN A 625 -18.58 -3.34 -11.33
CA GLN A 625 -19.09 -3.08 -9.98
C GLN A 625 -18.02 -2.45 -9.08
N ASP A 626 -16.78 -2.95 -9.15
CA ASP A 626 -15.66 -2.42 -8.40
C ASP A 626 -15.36 -0.97 -8.77
N ASP A 627 -15.40 -0.63 -10.06
CA ASP A 627 -15.21 0.75 -10.54
C ASP A 627 -16.30 1.69 -10.00
N VAL A 628 -17.54 1.22 -9.93
CA VAL A 628 -18.66 1.98 -9.34
C VAL A 628 -18.47 2.17 -7.83
N ILE A 629 -18.04 1.13 -7.11
CA ILE A 629 -17.75 1.21 -5.67
C ILE A 629 -16.58 2.17 -5.41
N ALA A 630 -15.53 2.11 -6.22
CA ALA A 630 -14.38 3.02 -6.12
C ALA A 630 -14.80 4.47 -6.37
N LEU A 631 -15.64 4.70 -7.38
CA LEU A 631 -16.23 6.02 -7.65
C LEU A 631 -17.08 6.51 -6.46
N GLN A 632 -17.96 5.67 -5.93
CA GLN A 632 -18.80 6.01 -4.78
C GLN A 632 -17.95 6.37 -3.55
N ARG A 633 -16.91 5.58 -3.23
CA ARG A 633 -15.97 5.86 -2.14
C ARG A 633 -15.28 7.21 -2.34
N ARG A 634 -14.79 7.50 -3.55
CA ARG A 634 -14.18 8.79 -3.87
C ARG A 634 -15.15 9.95 -3.67
N MET A 635 -16.39 9.80 -4.12
CA MET A 635 -17.42 10.84 -3.97
C MET A 635 -17.84 11.02 -2.51
N LEU A 636 -17.85 9.94 -1.71
CA LEU A 636 -18.09 9.97 -0.27
C LEU A 636 -16.96 10.68 0.47
N ALA A 637 -15.70 10.41 0.12
CA ALA A 637 -14.54 11.08 0.70
C ALA A 637 -14.60 12.61 0.46
N LEU A 638 -15.04 13.04 -0.73
CA LEU A 638 -15.33 14.45 -1.00
C LEU A 638 -16.49 14.99 -0.15
N CYS A 639 -17.50 14.17 0.14
CA CYS A 639 -18.56 14.57 1.08
C CYS A 639 -18.02 14.75 2.50
N GLN A 640 -17.18 13.84 2.98
CA GLN A 640 -16.62 13.87 4.33
C GLN A 640 -15.68 15.06 4.52
N SER A 641 -14.91 15.44 3.49
CA SER A 641 -14.06 16.63 3.52
C SER A 641 -14.83 17.95 3.43
N GLY A 642 -16.16 17.91 3.28
CA GLY A 642 -16.99 19.11 3.13
C GLY A 642 -16.98 19.72 1.72
N TYR A 643 -16.32 19.09 0.74
CA TYR A 643 -16.18 19.61 -0.64
C TYR A 643 -17.53 19.99 -1.26
N TRP A 644 -18.52 19.10 -1.21
CA TRP A 644 -19.84 19.35 -1.81
C TRP A 644 -20.62 20.46 -1.10
N ALA A 645 -20.38 20.66 0.20
CA ALA A 645 -21.03 21.73 0.96
C ALA A 645 -20.51 23.09 0.52
N GLU A 646 -19.20 23.23 0.35
CA GLU A 646 -18.60 24.47 -0.16
C GLU A 646 -18.88 24.68 -1.65
N LEU A 647 -18.90 23.61 -2.46
CA LEU A 647 -19.22 23.71 -3.88
C LEU A 647 -20.64 24.25 -4.09
N SER A 648 -21.59 23.80 -3.26
CA SER A 648 -22.98 24.27 -3.32
C SER A 648 -23.14 25.79 -3.10
N LYS A 649 -22.19 26.41 -2.39
CA LYS A 649 -22.18 27.85 -2.07
C LYS A 649 -21.37 28.67 -3.06
N TRP A 650 -20.59 28.02 -3.93
CA TRP A 650 -19.69 28.71 -4.84
C TRP A 650 -20.47 29.38 -5.98
N PRO A 651 -20.35 30.72 -6.16
CA PRO A 651 -21.12 31.42 -7.20
C PRO A 651 -20.89 30.90 -8.62
N GLY A 652 -19.66 30.45 -8.93
CA GLY A 652 -19.30 29.88 -10.23
C GLY A 652 -20.06 28.60 -10.59
N LEU A 653 -20.62 27.89 -9.59
CA LEU A 653 -21.44 26.71 -9.83
C LEU A 653 -22.70 27.06 -10.65
N HIS A 654 -23.24 28.28 -10.50
CA HIS A 654 -24.44 28.69 -11.25
C HIS A 654 -24.19 28.83 -12.75
N GLU A 655 -22.95 29.11 -13.15
CA GLU A 655 -22.54 29.30 -14.55
C GLU A 655 -22.18 27.97 -15.24
N ILE A 656 -21.74 26.97 -14.46
CA ILE A 656 -21.21 25.69 -14.98
C ILE A 656 -22.24 24.56 -14.88
N ALA A 657 -23.02 24.52 -13.80
CA ALA A 657 -23.94 23.41 -13.52
C ALA A 657 -25.36 23.70 -14.01
N THR A 658 -26.03 22.66 -14.49
CA THR A 658 -27.49 22.65 -14.69
C THR A 658 -28.24 22.60 -13.36
N GLU A 659 -29.53 22.97 -13.33
CA GLU A 659 -30.35 22.90 -12.11
C GLU A 659 -30.40 21.48 -11.52
N ALA A 660 -30.43 20.44 -12.36
CA ALA A 660 -30.38 19.05 -11.91
C ALA A 660 -29.05 18.71 -11.22
N GLN A 661 -27.93 19.20 -11.75
CA GLN A 661 -26.60 19.04 -11.14
C GLN A 661 -26.47 19.80 -9.82
N LYS A 662 -27.04 21.01 -9.71
CA LYS A 662 -27.06 21.78 -8.45
C LYS A 662 -27.83 21.06 -7.35
N MET A 663 -29.00 20.49 -7.67
CA MET A 663 -29.76 19.66 -6.72
C MET A 663 -28.97 18.43 -6.27
N LEU A 664 -28.17 17.86 -7.18
CA LEU A 664 -27.33 16.72 -6.89
C LEU A 664 -26.17 17.07 -5.94
N VAL A 665 -25.49 18.20 -6.18
CA VAL A 665 -24.45 18.74 -5.29
C VAL A 665 -25.04 19.03 -3.91
N ALA A 666 -26.19 19.72 -3.85
CA ALA A 666 -26.86 20.01 -2.59
C ALA A 666 -27.22 18.75 -1.78
N ARG A 667 -27.61 17.67 -2.49
CA ARG A 667 -27.85 16.37 -1.86
C ARG A 667 -26.55 15.72 -1.36
N ALA A 668 -25.45 15.86 -2.10
CA ALA A 668 -24.14 15.38 -1.72
C ALA A 668 -23.46 16.21 -0.61
N SER A 669 -23.97 17.40 -0.26
CA SER A 669 -23.42 18.28 0.78
C SER A 669 -23.49 17.75 2.21
N THR A 670 -24.22 16.66 2.48
CA THR A 670 -24.30 16.03 3.79
C THR A 670 -24.18 14.53 3.67
N ILE A 671 -23.60 13.84 4.66
CA ILE A 671 -23.48 12.37 4.65
C ILE A 671 -24.86 11.72 4.50
N SER A 672 -25.87 12.17 5.26
CA SER A 672 -27.24 11.65 5.17
C SER A 672 -27.88 11.85 3.78
N GLY A 673 -27.61 12.99 3.14
CA GLY A 673 -28.07 13.27 1.79
C GLY A 673 -27.34 12.43 0.74
N PHE A 674 -26.01 12.32 0.85
CA PHE A 674 -25.16 11.53 -0.04
C PHE A 674 -25.56 10.06 -0.05
N MET A 675 -25.85 9.48 1.12
CA MET A 675 -26.31 8.08 1.25
C MET A 675 -27.65 7.81 0.54
N LYS A 676 -28.41 8.84 0.18
CA LYS A 676 -29.66 8.72 -0.62
C LYS A 676 -29.42 8.79 -2.13
N ILE A 677 -28.20 9.07 -2.58
CA ILE A 677 -27.81 9.03 -3.99
C ILE A 677 -27.51 7.56 -4.33
N GLY A 678 -28.43 6.90 -5.01
CA GLY A 678 -28.34 5.46 -5.30
C GLY A 678 -28.07 5.09 -6.76
N LEU A 679 -27.96 6.07 -7.66
CA LEU A 679 -27.78 5.81 -9.09
C LEU A 679 -26.33 6.07 -9.52
N GLU A 680 -25.73 5.10 -10.23
CA GLU A 680 -24.37 5.20 -10.79
C GLU A 680 -24.17 6.50 -11.60
N ARG A 681 -25.12 6.81 -12.50
CA ARG A 681 -25.10 8.01 -13.34
C ARG A 681 -24.98 9.32 -12.54
N ASP A 682 -25.49 9.33 -11.31
CA ASP A 682 -25.47 10.52 -10.47
C ASP A 682 -24.08 10.68 -9.83
N TRP A 683 -23.42 9.59 -9.42
CA TRP A 683 -22.02 9.64 -8.98
C TRP A 683 -21.07 10.03 -10.13
N THR A 684 -21.32 9.54 -11.35
CA THR A 684 -20.55 9.96 -12.54
C THR A 684 -20.70 11.45 -12.78
N ARG A 685 -21.94 11.97 -12.76
CA ARG A 685 -22.21 13.41 -12.90
C ARG A 685 -21.56 14.25 -11.81
N LEU A 686 -21.55 13.78 -10.56
CA LEU A 686 -20.84 14.46 -9.47
C LEU A 686 -19.34 14.50 -9.77
N SER A 687 -18.74 13.40 -10.20
CA SER A 687 -17.31 13.34 -10.49
C SER A 687 -16.91 14.23 -11.68
N GLU A 688 -17.71 14.25 -12.74
CA GLU A 688 -17.49 15.14 -13.90
C GLU A 688 -17.63 16.60 -13.50
N LEU A 689 -18.69 16.92 -12.75
CA LEU A 689 -18.95 18.28 -12.29
C LEU A 689 -17.86 18.77 -11.34
N ALA A 690 -17.39 17.93 -10.42
CA ALA A 690 -16.27 18.24 -9.55
C ALA A 690 -15.02 18.58 -10.38
N LYS A 691 -14.72 17.79 -11.41
CA LYS A 691 -13.59 18.05 -12.30
C LYS A 691 -13.75 19.39 -13.05
N SER A 692 -14.91 19.65 -13.65
CA SER A 692 -15.16 20.91 -14.35
C SER A 692 -15.15 22.13 -13.43
N CYS A 693 -15.66 22.00 -12.21
CA CYS A 693 -15.62 23.09 -11.22
C CYS A 693 -14.20 23.32 -10.71
N ASP A 694 -13.44 22.25 -10.48
CA ASP A 694 -12.02 22.33 -10.12
C ASP A 694 -11.23 23.04 -11.23
N GLU A 695 -11.41 22.66 -12.50
CA GLU A 695 -10.80 23.31 -13.68
C GLU A 695 -11.21 24.80 -13.82
N ALA A 696 -12.43 25.14 -13.42
CA ALA A 696 -12.95 26.50 -13.42
C ALA A 696 -12.58 27.33 -12.17
N GLY A 697 -11.76 26.78 -11.27
CA GLY A 697 -11.17 27.52 -10.14
C GLY A 697 -11.89 27.37 -8.79
N PHE A 698 -12.74 26.37 -8.60
CA PHE A 698 -13.35 26.09 -7.30
C PHE A 698 -12.32 25.58 -6.27
N LYS A 699 -12.08 26.33 -5.19
CA LYS A 699 -11.12 25.95 -4.15
C LYS A 699 -11.74 24.96 -3.16
N ARG A 700 -11.11 23.79 -2.99
CA ARG A 700 -11.54 22.78 -2.01
C ARG A 700 -11.48 23.35 -0.59
N PRO A 701 -12.43 23.01 0.29
CA PRO A 701 -12.33 23.36 1.70
C PRO A 701 -11.02 22.83 2.29
N MET A 702 -10.29 23.67 3.03
CA MET A 702 -9.27 23.18 3.95
C MET A 702 -9.99 22.37 5.03
N GLU A 703 -9.47 21.19 5.37
CA GLU A 703 -9.96 20.42 6.53
C GLU A 703 -9.85 21.32 7.77
N THR A 704 -10.95 21.95 8.16
CA THR A 704 -11.08 22.52 9.48
C THR A 704 -11.15 21.34 10.42
N SER A 705 -10.06 21.09 11.16
CA SER A 705 -10.06 20.26 12.36
C SER A 705 -11.32 20.56 13.15
N SER A 706 -12.27 19.63 13.14
CA SER A 706 -13.53 19.73 13.86
C SER A 706 -13.26 19.56 15.35
N LYS A 707 -12.67 20.57 15.97
CA LYS A 707 -12.90 20.87 17.38
C LYS A 707 -14.23 21.59 17.48
N GLN A 708 -15.31 20.84 17.74
CA GLN A 708 -16.50 21.21 18.52
C GLN A 708 -17.66 20.26 18.21
N LEU A 709 -17.81 19.20 19.01
CA LEU A 709 -18.87 19.03 20.02
C LEU A 709 -18.67 17.71 20.77
#